data_AF-A0A9D7GCY3-F1
#
_entry.id   AF-A0A9D7GCY3-F1
#
_cell.length_a   1.000
_cell.length_b   1.000
_cell.length_c   1.000
_cell.angle_alpha   90.00
_cell.angle_beta   90.00
_cell.angle_gamma   90.00
#
_symmetry.space_group_name_H-M   'P 1'
#
loop_
_entity.id
_entity.type
_entity.pdbx_description
1 polymer ?
#
loop_
_entity_poly.entity_id
_entity_poly.type
_entity_poly.pdbx_seq_one_letter_code
_entity_poly.pdbx_strand_id
1 'polypeptide(L)'
;MEYFIYIGLFILMILGIFDIFVGVGNDAVNFMNSAIGSKAAKFRTILWIATAGLIIGALSSAGMMEIARMGIFNPQYFSFEDVLVIFLAVMLTDIVLLDAFNTIGYPTSTTVSIVFELLGASIVVAGFTLLKDDLPMNYLFNIDNPSENITGYLNWSKTKTIISGILLSVVLAFSVGAIVMWLSRLLFSFQYQKKLKITGVIWASVAMLAMGYFLIYKGLKSTYSTVKVTQKEILDYRKSINPGANETLVFEDVITIKNVSGEDLVFTLKQGLSPGDEKIYEVFFGSKELKNIIDYIQNHLFIFLVSLLLLSFLFFFLYERMGGNPLKIVVFAGIFSLAMAFAGNDLVNFIGVPIAGLQSLELFQAANSVSGGNLNPSEYMMVGLKFPLQTPYLLLLLSGFFMVLALWFSKKIKTVSETEVKLASQDETAEKFSSNILSRGIVQLSLKLTNLMGNVLPQPLKAKLNARFTPIVTPDDADAPAFDLVRASVNMAVASMLIALGTSLKLPLSTTYVTFMVAMGSSLADRAWDRESATYRIAGVFSVIGGWFITAFSAFFTAAVIALVLINFKLGGLIFIVGLVASFIIYTHLLHKRQRIKKQQAEEVSGSIDLTTDKALFKTANKLAHSLLHISDAYSLTLEGLLTENKDKIKDAQKIYESLKTYYSDIKNNLFKAIKKSKLTEKQTAQLYILSNDMMQDILQSLYLIIESCDNHIKNSHKPLTDVQINSLQQIEVQLVEYLHHISEYLDQN
;
A
#
# COMPACT_ATOMS: atom_id res chain seq x y z
N MET A 1 17.30 33.96 -1.20
CA MET A 1 17.63 32.87 -2.13
C MET A 1 18.48 31.80 -1.46
N GLU A 2 19.67 32.13 -0.95
CA GLU A 2 20.52 31.17 -0.24
C GLU A 2 19.82 30.49 0.95
N TYR A 3 19.08 31.25 1.77
CA TYR A 3 18.32 30.67 2.89
C TYR A 3 17.28 29.64 2.45
N PHE A 4 16.60 29.84 1.31
CA PHE A 4 15.62 28.87 0.80
C PHE A 4 16.30 27.54 0.44
N ILE A 5 17.50 27.60 -0.14
CA ILE A 5 18.25 26.42 -0.55
C ILE A 5 18.74 25.63 0.66
N TYR A 6 19.46 26.27 1.59
CA TYR A 6 20.02 25.58 2.75
C TYR A 6 18.95 25.08 3.71
N ILE A 7 17.93 25.90 4.01
CA ILE A 7 16.80 25.49 4.87
C ILE A 7 15.96 24.42 4.15
N GLY A 8 15.73 24.58 2.85
CA GLY A 8 15.03 23.60 2.01
C GLY A 8 15.72 22.23 2.05
N LEU A 9 17.03 22.18 1.80
CA LEU A 9 17.79 20.93 1.86
C LEU A 9 17.84 20.32 3.26
N PHE A 10 17.98 21.15 4.30
CA PHE A 10 17.92 20.67 5.67
C PHE A 10 16.57 20.02 6.00
N ILE A 11 15.48 20.68 5.61
CA ILE A 11 14.12 20.14 5.72
C ILE A 11 14.01 18.86 4.91
N LEU A 12 14.46 18.84 3.66
CA LEU A 12 14.40 17.67 2.78
C LEU A 12 15.06 16.43 3.41
N MET A 13 16.22 16.59 4.06
CA MET A 13 16.90 15.51 4.77
C MET A 13 16.13 15.03 6.01
N ILE A 14 15.54 15.95 6.77
CA ILE A 14 14.69 15.60 7.92
C ILE A 14 13.44 14.85 7.45
N LEU A 15 12.77 15.34 6.41
CA LEU A 15 11.58 14.70 5.85
C LEU A 15 11.92 13.30 5.36
N GLY A 16 13.08 13.08 4.72
CA GLY A 16 13.53 11.74 4.33
C GLY A 16 13.67 10.77 5.51
N ILE A 17 14.13 11.22 6.68
CA ILE A 17 14.18 10.37 7.88
C ILE A 17 12.75 10.06 8.35
N PHE A 18 11.88 11.06 8.46
CA PHE A 18 10.48 10.83 8.84
C PHE A 18 9.76 9.88 7.89
N ASP A 19 10.04 10.01 6.60
CA ASP A 19 9.43 9.22 5.57
C ASP A 19 9.85 7.75 5.64
N ILE A 20 11.12 7.45 5.99
CA ILE A 20 11.53 6.09 6.35
C ILE A 20 10.65 5.53 7.50
N PHE A 21 10.37 6.30 8.54
CA PHE A 21 9.55 5.84 9.67
C PHE A 21 8.10 5.58 9.27
N VAL A 22 7.52 6.44 8.44
CA VAL A 22 6.13 6.33 7.99
C VAL A 22 5.98 5.22 6.95
N GLY A 23 6.83 5.23 5.92
CA GLY A 23 6.82 4.29 4.81
C GLY A 23 7.14 2.85 5.22
N VAL A 24 8.19 2.61 6.02
CA VAL A 24 8.48 1.26 6.55
C VAL A 24 7.34 0.78 7.45
N GLY A 25 6.72 1.68 8.22
CA GLY A 25 5.56 1.35 9.03
C GLY A 25 4.34 0.87 8.22
N ASN A 26 4.15 1.43 7.02
CA ASN A 26 3.09 1.06 6.08
C ASN A 26 3.42 -0.25 5.35
N ASP A 27 4.63 -0.36 4.79
CA ASP A 27 4.98 -1.41 3.84
C ASP A 27 5.56 -2.66 4.51
N ALA A 28 5.96 -2.62 5.80
CA ALA A 28 6.45 -3.80 6.52
C ALA A 28 5.44 -4.94 6.58
N VAL A 29 4.16 -4.59 6.53
CA VAL A 29 3.02 -5.49 6.46
C VAL A 29 3.14 -6.43 5.23
N ASN A 30 3.59 -5.91 4.09
CA ASN A 30 3.69 -6.63 2.82
C ASN A 30 4.56 -7.91 2.91
N PHE A 31 5.60 -7.90 3.75
CA PHE A 31 6.53 -9.02 3.89
C PHE A 31 6.41 -9.79 5.22
N MET A 32 5.59 -9.31 6.17
CA MET A 32 5.37 -10.00 7.44
C MET A 32 4.03 -10.75 7.48
N ASN A 33 3.02 -10.29 6.74
CA ASN A 33 1.64 -10.80 6.82
C ASN A 33 1.51 -12.30 6.62
N SER A 34 2.12 -12.85 5.57
CA SER A 34 1.95 -14.28 5.30
C SER A 34 2.53 -15.16 6.40
N ALA A 35 3.58 -14.70 7.08
CA ALA A 35 4.19 -15.42 8.20
C ALA A 35 3.43 -15.23 9.52
N ILE A 36 2.89 -14.03 9.76
CA ILE A 36 2.04 -13.73 10.92
C ILE A 36 0.72 -14.50 10.81
N GLY A 37 0.03 -14.38 9.67
CA GLY A 37 -1.27 -15.02 9.41
C GLY A 37 -1.22 -16.54 9.48
N SER A 38 -0.13 -17.16 9.00
CA SER A 38 0.03 -18.62 9.08
C SER A 38 0.66 -19.09 10.39
N LYS A 39 0.94 -18.19 11.35
CA LYS A 39 1.67 -18.46 12.59
C LYS A 39 2.96 -19.26 12.37
N ALA A 40 3.74 -18.92 11.32
CA ALA A 40 4.95 -19.67 10.95
C ALA A 40 6.04 -19.63 12.04
N ALA A 41 6.15 -18.49 12.74
CA ALA A 41 7.03 -18.27 13.88
C ALA A 41 6.47 -17.18 14.81
N LYS A 42 7.11 -16.99 15.97
CA LYS A 42 6.82 -15.85 16.86
C LYS A 42 7.17 -14.54 16.15
N PHE A 43 6.41 -13.49 16.42
CA PHE A 43 6.59 -12.15 15.82
C PHE A 43 8.04 -11.65 15.88
N ARG A 44 8.74 -11.85 17.02
CA ARG A 44 10.15 -11.46 17.17
C ARG A 44 11.10 -12.16 16.19
N THR A 45 10.85 -13.44 15.87
CA THR A 45 11.66 -14.19 14.92
C THR A 45 11.46 -13.65 13.50
N ILE A 46 10.21 -13.37 13.12
CA ILE A 46 9.86 -12.75 11.84
C ILE A 46 10.57 -11.39 11.71
N LEU A 47 10.57 -10.60 12.78
CA LEU A 47 11.22 -9.28 12.82
C LEU A 47 12.74 -9.35 12.59
N TRP A 48 13.43 -10.32 13.20
CA TRP A 48 14.87 -10.52 12.99
C TRP A 48 15.20 -10.91 11.55
N ILE A 49 14.41 -11.82 10.96
CA ILE A 49 14.60 -12.25 9.56
C ILE A 49 14.38 -11.07 8.61
N ALA A 50 13.31 -10.30 8.81
CA ALA A 50 13.03 -9.10 8.04
C ALA A 50 14.14 -8.06 8.18
N THR A 51 14.65 -7.84 9.39
CA THR A 51 15.77 -6.91 9.68
C THR A 51 17.01 -7.25 8.84
N ALA A 52 17.40 -8.53 8.78
CA ALA A 52 18.52 -8.96 7.96
C ALA A 52 18.28 -8.70 6.47
N GLY A 53 17.06 -8.96 5.99
CA GLY A 53 16.65 -8.66 4.62
C GLY A 53 16.73 -7.15 4.31
N LEU A 54 16.22 -6.29 5.20
CA LEU A 54 16.24 -4.83 5.03
C LEU A 54 17.66 -4.26 4.91
N ILE A 55 18.60 -4.69 5.76
CA ILE A 55 19.98 -4.20 5.74
C ILE A 55 20.66 -4.56 4.41
N ILE A 56 20.55 -5.83 3.99
CA ILE A 56 21.14 -6.29 2.72
C ILE A 56 20.44 -5.60 1.53
N GLY A 57 19.12 -5.46 1.59
CA GLY A 57 18.32 -4.77 0.58
C GLY A 57 18.72 -3.31 0.40
N ALA A 58 18.93 -2.58 1.50
CA ALA A 58 19.33 -1.18 1.48
C ALA A 58 20.67 -0.97 0.77
N LEU A 59 21.65 -1.85 1.02
CA LEU A 59 22.95 -1.83 0.32
C LEU A 59 22.81 -2.14 -1.19
N SER A 60 21.76 -2.86 -1.58
CA SER A 60 21.49 -3.23 -2.98
C SER A 60 20.63 -2.23 -3.77
N SER A 61 20.20 -1.12 -3.16
CA SER A 61 19.22 -0.19 -3.72
C SER A 61 19.77 0.83 -4.73
N ALA A 62 21.09 0.93 -4.89
CA ALA A 62 21.74 1.96 -5.70
C ALA A 62 21.24 2.01 -7.16
N GLY A 63 20.87 0.86 -7.74
CA GLY A 63 20.41 0.76 -9.13
C GLY A 63 19.06 1.42 -9.43
N MET A 64 18.24 1.70 -8.41
CA MET A 64 16.91 2.31 -8.56
C MET A 64 16.93 3.84 -8.36
N MET A 65 18.02 4.40 -7.80
CA MET A 65 18.14 5.84 -7.47
C MET A 65 18.00 6.77 -8.67
N GLU A 66 18.32 6.27 -9.87
CA GLU A 66 18.14 6.97 -11.14
C GLU A 66 16.69 7.41 -11.38
N ILE A 67 15.70 6.66 -10.88
CA ILE A 67 14.28 6.93 -11.10
C ILE A 67 13.85 8.23 -10.41
N ALA A 68 14.30 8.46 -9.18
CA ALA A 68 13.98 9.69 -8.45
C ALA A 68 14.62 10.94 -9.07
N ARG A 69 15.80 10.80 -9.69
CA ARG A 69 16.56 11.93 -10.28
C ARG A 69 16.10 12.35 -11.66
N MET A 70 15.80 11.37 -12.51
CA MET A 70 15.61 11.57 -13.96
C MET A 70 14.60 10.58 -14.57
N GLY A 71 13.82 9.90 -13.75
CA GLY A 71 12.83 8.92 -14.19
C GLY A 71 11.61 9.58 -14.83
N ILE A 72 11.09 10.64 -14.20
CA ILE A 72 9.81 11.28 -14.57
C ILE A 72 10.02 12.58 -15.34
N PHE A 73 11.04 13.36 -14.98
CA PHE A 73 11.41 14.61 -15.62
C PHE A 73 12.86 14.57 -16.11
N ASN A 74 13.19 15.46 -17.04
CA ASN A 74 14.52 15.60 -17.63
C ASN A 74 15.26 16.76 -16.92
N PRO A 75 16.15 16.48 -15.94
CA PRO A 75 16.71 17.51 -15.05
C PRO A 75 17.56 18.55 -15.78
N GLN A 76 18.08 18.23 -16.96
CA GLN A 76 18.84 19.15 -17.82
C GLN A 76 18.08 20.43 -18.22
N TYR A 77 16.75 20.43 -18.12
CA TYR A 77 15.90 21.59 -18.44
C TYR A 77 15.43 22.38 -17.22
N PHE A 78 15.81 21.95 -16.02
CA PHE A 78 15.42 22.59 -14.77
C PHE A 78 16.65 23.21 -14.12
N SER A 79 16.48 24.40 -13.54
CA SER A 79 17.51 25.00 -12.71
C SER A 79 17.67 24.23 -11.39
N PHE A 80 18.74 24.51 -10.64
CA PHE A 80 18.89 23.97 -9.28
C PHE A 80 17.68 24.32 -8.41
N GLU A 81 17.22 25.57 -8.49
CA GLU A 81 16.06 26.03 -7.73
C GLU A 81 14.81 25.23 -8.08
N ASP A 82 14.55 25.04 -9.37
CA ASP A 82 13.38 24.31 -9.86
C ASP A 82 13.38 22.85 -9.37
N VAL A 83 14.53 22.17 -9.49
CA VAL A 83 14.68 20.80 -9.01
C VAL A 83 14.47 20.72 -7.49
N LEU A 84 14.98 21.68 -6.73
CA LEU A 84 14.77 21.73 -5.28
C LEU A 84 13.28 21.95 -4.93
N VAL A 85 12.57 22.78 -5.68
CA VAL A 85 11.11 22.98 -5.53
C VAL A 85 10.37 21.66 -5.76
N ILE A 86 10.70 20.94 -6.84
CA ILE A 86 10.09 19.64 -7.16
C ILE A 86 10.32 18.67 -5.99
N PHE A 87 11.56 18.54 -5.52
CA PHE A 87 11.91 17.61 -4.45
C PHE A 87 11.27 17.95 -3.11
N LEU A 88 11.21 19.22 -2.74
CA LEU A 88 10.49 19.67 -1.54
C LEU A 88 8.99 19.39 -1.65
N ALA A 89 8.39 19.66 -2.81
CA ALA A 89 6.97 19.43 -3.02
C ALA A 89 6.59 17.95 -2.89
N VAL A 90 7.43 17.06 -3.42
CA VAL A 90 7.28 15.60 -3.30
C VAL A 90 7.33 15.18 -1.83
N MET A 91 8.42 15.49 -1.12
CA MET A 91 8.58 15.04 0.28
C MET A 91 7.53 15.60 1.24
N LEU A 92 7.09 16.86 1.03
CA LEU A 92 6.03 17.45 1.83
C LEU A 92 4.67 16.78 1.54
N THR A 93 4.43 16.42 0.28
CA THR A 93 3.20 15.71 -0.11
C THR A 93 3.16 14.31 0.47
N ASP A 94 4.25 13.56 0.38
CA ASP A 94 4.26 12.15 0.81
C ASP A 94 3.96 12.03 2.32
N ILE A 95 4.53 12.92 3.14
CA ILE A 95 4.23 12.97 4.59
C ILE A 95 2.75 13.26 4.86
N VAL A 96 2.14 14.20 4.14
CA VAL A 96 0.72 14.53 4.29
C VAL A 96 -0.15 13.36 3.88
N LEU A 97 0.12 12.79 2.71
CA LEU A 97 -0.68 11.70 2.16
C LEU A 97 -0.56 10.44 2.98
N LEU A 98 0.67 9.99 3.26
CA LEU A 98 0.87 8.76 4.00
C LEU A 98 0.28 8.88 5.40
N ASP A 99 0.39 10.01 6.10
CA ASP A 99 -0.27 10.15 7.40
C ASP A 99 -1.81 10.15 7.29
N ALA A 100 -2.37 10.86 6.29
CA ALA A 100 -3.81 10.89 6.06
C ALA A 100 -4.38 9.51 5.72
N PHE A 101 -3.76 8.77 4.79
CA PHE A 101 -4.22 7.46 4.39
C PHE A 101 -3.97 6.38 5.45
N ASN A 102 -2.82 6.43 6.13
CA ASN A 102 -2.56 5.57 7.28
C ASN A 102 -3.60 5.81 8.39
N THR A 103 -4.03 7.05 8.55
CA THR A 103 -5.07 7.45 9.50
C THR A 103 -6.40 6.77 9.20
N ILE A 104 -6.82 6.73 7.94
CA ILE A 104 -8.06 6.05 7.54
C ILE A 104 -7.89 4.54 7.33
N GLY A 105 -6.67 4.00 7.47
CA GLY A 105 -6.38 2.56 7.39
C GLY A 105 -6.47 1.98 5.99
N TYR A 106 -6.34 2.81 4.94
CA TYR A 106 -6.29 2.35 3.56
C TYR A 106 -4.85 1.97 3.18
N PRO A 107 -4.62 0.79 2.57
CA PRO A 107 -3.30 0.39 2.13
C PRO A 107 -2.84 1.29 0.99
N THR A 108 -1.75 2.02 1.20
CA THR A 108 -1.17 2.93 0.20
C THR A 108 0.13 2.38 -0.36
N SER A 109 0.51 2.86 -1.54
CA SER A 109 1.79 2.51 -2.16
C SER A 109 2.67 3.74 -2.27
N THR A 110 3.77 3.72 -1.53
CA THR A 110 4.84 4.71 -1.57
C THR A 110 5.42 4.86 -2.98
N THR A 111 5.59 3.75 -3.70
CA THR A 111 6.05 3.75 -5.11
C THR A 111 5.10 4.50 -6.05
N VAL A 112 3.79 4.37 -5.85
CA VAL A 112 2.80 5.07 -6.69
C VAL A 112 2.73 6.55 -6.30
N SER A 113 2.74 6.85 -5.00
CA SER A 113 2.76 8.22 -4.50
C SER A 113 3.92 9.01 -5.11
N ILE A 114 5.17 8.56 -4.97
CA ILE A 114 6.33 9.30 -5.47
C ILE A 114 6.30 9.51 -6.99
N VAL A 115 5.84 8.52 -7.77
CA VAL A 115 5.74 8.65 -9.23
C VAL A 115 4.76 9.75 -9.62
N PHE A 116 3.58 9.78 -8.97
CA PHE A 116 2.56 10.78 -9.26
C PHE A 116 2.87 12.15 -8.65
N GLU A 117 3.56 12.21 -7.51
CA GLU A 117 4.07 13.44 -6.90
C GLU A 117 5.12 14.10 -7.78
N LEU A 118 6.12 13.33 -8.22
CA LEU A 118 7.14 13.81 -9.16
C LEU A 118 6.49 14.29 -10.44
N LEU A 119 5.50 13.56 -10.96
CA LEU A 119 4.77 13.96 -12.16
C LEU A 119 4.01 15.29 -11.95
N GLY A 120 3.27 15.43 -10.85
CA GLY A 120 2.50 16.62 -10.53
C GLY A 120 3.37 17.85 -10.31
N ALA A 121 4.41 17.72 -9.48
CA ALA A 121 5.35 18.80 -9.22
C ALA A 121 6.12 19.21 -10.48
N SER A 122 6.62 18.24 -11.26
CA SER A 122 7.39 18.54 -12.48
C SER A 122 6.53 19.20 -13.56
N ILE A 123 5.26 18.82 -13.72
CA ILE A 123 4.36 19.47 -14.67
C ILE A 123 4.14 20.94 -14.31
N VAL A 124 3.90 21.24 -13.03
CA VAL A 124 3.67 22.61 -12.57
C VAL A 124 4.92 23.46 -12.73
N VAL A 125 6.08 22.96 -12.29
CA VAL A 125 7.34 23.69 -12.38
C VAL A 125 7.72 23.92 -13.84
N ALA A 126 7.67 22.89 -14.69
CA ALA A 126 7.94 23.03 -16.12
C ALA A 126 6.95 23.98 -16.80
N GLY A 127 5.64 23.86 -16.51
CA GLY A 127 4.62 24.74 -17.07
C GLY A 127 4.83 26.20 -16.66
N PHE A 128 5.23 26.46 -15.41
CA PHE A 128 5.56 27.80 -14.96
C PHE A 128 6.79 28.36 -15.68
N THR A 129 7.85 27.58 -15.85
CA THR A 129 9.04 27.98 -16.60
C THR A 129 8.72 28.27 -18.06
N LEU A 130 7.95 27.40 -18.73
CA LEU A 130 7.52 27.59 -20.12
C LEU A 130 6.70 28.88 -20.28
N LEU A 131 5.75 29.15 -19.37
CA LEU A 131 4.95 30.37 -19.39
C LEU A 131 5.79 31.63 -19.13
N LYS A 132 6.78 31.54 -18.23
CA LYS A 132 7.68 32.65 -17.90
C LYS A 132 8.61 32.99 -19.07
N ASP A 133 9.06 31.97 -19.80
CA ASP A 133 10.00 32.10 -20.92
C ASP A 133 9.31 32.24 -22.29
N ASP A 134 7.97 32.38 -22.30
CA ASP A 134 7.11 32.46 -23.50
C ASP A 134 7.33 31.30 -24.50
N LEU A 135 7.59 30.11 -23.95
CA LEU A 135 7.82 28.89 -24.72
C LEU A 135 6.51 28.10 -24.93
N PRO A 136 6.33 27.45 -26.09
CA PRO A 136 5.14 26.65 -26.36
C PRO A 136 4.94 25.48 -25.37
N MET A 137 3.70 25.23 -24.94
CA MET A 137 3.39 24.16 -23.97
C MET A 137 3.65 22.74 -24.49
N ASN A 138 3.82 22.54 -25.80
CA ASN A 138 4.20 21.23 -26.35
C ASN A 138 5.59 20.78 -25.87
N TYR A 139 6.49 21.69 -25.47
CA TYR A 139 7.79 21.36 -24.87
C TYR A 139 7.65 20.63 -23.51
N LEU A 140 6.46 20.63 -22.89
CA LEU A 140 6.20 19.90 -21.66
C LEU A 140 6.42 18.39 -21.84
N PHE A 141 5.82 17.80 -22.88
CA PHE A 141 5.92 16.36 -23.18
C PHE A 141 6.78 16.07 -24.42
N ASN A 142 6.89 17.06 -25.32
CA ASN A 142 7.49 17.04 -26.65
C ASN A 142 7.43 15.67 -27.34
N ILE A 143 6.23 15.28 -27.76
CA ILE A 143 5.92 13.99 -28.39
C ILE A 143 6.11 14.05 -29.92
N ASP A 144 6.22 15.24 -30.52
CA ASP A 144 5.90 15.45 -31.93
C ASP A 144 7.10 15.71 -32.89
N ASN A 145 8.33 15.96 -32.41
CA ASN A 145 9.51 16.22 -33.28
C ASN A 145 10.74 15.29 -33.01
N PRO A 146 10.63 13.97 -33.20
CA PRO A 146 11.77 13.05 -33.06
C PRO A 146 12.90 13.31 -34.07
N SER A 147 12.62 13.98 -35.20
CA SER A 147 13.61 14.35 -36.21
C SER A 147 14.55 15.49 -35.80
N GLU A 148 14.21 16.27 -34.77
CA GLU A 148 14.99 17.43 -34.31
C GLU A 148 15.79 17.18 -33.02
N ASN A 149 15.74 15.96 -32.45
CA ASN A 149 16.42 15.61 -31.19
C ASN A 149 16.09 16.53 -29.99
N ILE A 150 14.92 17.19 -29.99
CA ILE A 150 14.47 18.02 -28.87
C ILE A 150 13.73 17.14 -27.87
N THR A 151 14.28 16.95 -26.67
CA THR A 151 13.58 16.27 -25.57
C THR A 151 12.72 17.25 -24.79
N GLY A 152 11.50 16.85 -24.39
CA GLY A 152 10.62 17.68 -23.55
C GLY A 152 11.10 17.78 -22.10
N TYR A 153 10.49 18.65 -21.30
CA TYR A 153 10.77 18.75 -19.85
C TYR A 153 10.46 17.43 -19.12
N LEU A 154 9.42 16.71 -19.56
CA LEU A 154 9.02 15.42 -19.00
C LEU A 154 9.64 14.26 -19.79
N ASN A 155 10.08 13.23 -19.08
CA ASN A 155 10.53 11.99 -19.69
C ASN A 155 9.35 11.07 -20.01
N TRP A 156 8.47 11.50 -20.93
CA TRP A 156 7.19 10.83 -21.15
C TRP A 156 7.32 9.35 -21.54
N SER A 157 8.35 8.99 -22.32
CA SER A 157 8.60 7.60 -22.72
C SER A 157 8.88 6.68 -21.53
N LYS A 158 9.69 7.15 -20.56
CA LYS A 158 9.98 6.41 -19.33
C LYS A 158 8.80 6.46 -18.36
N THR A 159 8.19 7.62 -18.17
CA THR A 159 7.01 7.82 -17.32
C THR A 159 5.85 6.91 -17.69
N LYS A 160 5.45 6.85 -18.98
CA LYS A 160 4.36 5.98 -19.42
C LYS A 160 4.68 4.50 -19.18
N THR A 161 5.95 4.11 -19.35
CA THR A 161 6.43 2.75 -19.10
C THR A 161 6.30 2.41 -17.62
N ILE A 162 6.73 3.31 -16.73
CA ILE A 162 6.58 3.17 -15.27
C ILE A 162 5.11 3.01 -14.87
N ILE A 163 4.24 3.94 -15.29
CA ILE A 163 2.80 3.91 -14.95
C ILE A 163 2.15 2.64 -15.48
N SER A 164 2.45 2.25 -16.72
CA SER A 164 1.92 1.00 -17.29
C SER A 164 2.40 -0.24 -16.54
N GLY A 165 3.66 -0.25 -16.08
CA GLY A 165 4.23 -1.35 -15.29
C GLY A 165 3.53 -1.50 -13.94
N ILE A 166 3.23 -0.40 -13.25
CA ILE A 166 2.46 -0.39 -12.01
C ILE A 166 1.08 -1.00 -12.24
N LEU A 167 0.33 -0.55 -13.25
CA LEU A 167 -1.02 -1.05 -13.53
C LEU A 167 -1.03 -2.51 -13.98
N LEU A 168 -0.10 -2.89 -14.87
CA LEU A 168 0.03 -4.26 -15.36
C LEU A 168 0.39 -5.24 -14.24
N SER A 169 1.19 -4.79 -13.26
CA SER A 169 1.61 -5.62 -12.13
C SER A 169 0.44 -6.09 -11.28
N VAL A 170 -0.63 -5.30 -11.14
CA VAL A 170 -1.85 -5.66 -10.40
C VAL A 170 -2.49 -6.93 -11.00
N VAL A 171 -2.72 -6.91 -12.31
CA VAL A 171 -3.38 -8.01 -13.04
C VAL A 171 -2.47 -9.25 -13.09
N LEU A 172 -1.18 -9.04 -13.35
CA LEU A 172 -0.20 -10.12 -13.44
C LEU A 172 0.00 -10.79 -12.07
N ALA A 173 0.15 -10.02 -11.00
CA ALA A 173 0.30 -10.53 -9.64
C ALA A 173 -0.91 -11.36 -9.19
N PHE A 174 -2.12 -10.86 -9.44
CA PHE A 174 -3.36 -11.59 -9.15
C PHE A 174 -3.43 -12.91 -9.91
N SER A 175 -3.15 -12.88 -11.21
CA SER A 175 -3.24 -14.05 -12.09
C SER A 175 -2.20 -15.11 -11.75
N VAL A 176 -0.93 -14.73 -11.56
CA VAL A 176 0.14 -15.65 -11.20
C VAL A 176 -0.09 -16.22 -9.79
N GLY A 177 -0.51 -15.39 -8.83
CA GLY A 177 -0.87 -15.85 -7.49
C GLY A 177 -1.98 -16.90 -7.51
N ALA A 178 -3.04 -16.68 -8.31
CA ALA A 178 -4.13 -17.64 -8.49
C ALA A 178 -3.66 -18.94 -9.14
N ILE A 179 -2.89 -18.87 -10.24
CA ILE A 179 -2.41 -20.04 -10.97
C ILE A 179 -1.49 -20.89 -10.10
N VAL A 180 -0.49 -20.26 -9.46
CA VAL A 180 0.49 -20.98 -8.63
C VAL A 180 -0.18 -21.58 -7.41
N MET A 181 -1.16 -20.90 -6.80
CA MET A 181 -1.93 -21.46 -5.69
C MET A 181 -2.80 -22.63 -6.13
N TRP A 182 -3.46 -22.55 -7.28
CA TRP A 182 -4.23 -23.66 -7.81
C TRP A 182 -3.36 -24.90 -8.07
N LEU A 183 -2.18 -24.70 -8.67
CA LEU A 183 -1.18 -25.76 -8.87
C LEU A 183 -0.66 -26.33 -7.55
N SER A 184 -0.40 -25.48 -6.55
CA SER A 184 0.06 -25.94 -5.24
C SER A 184 -1.02 -26.77 -4.54
N ARG A 185 -2.30 -26.42 -4.65
CA ARG A 185 -3.41 -27.24 -4.14
C ARG A 185 -3.59 -28.54 -4.88
N LEU A 186 -3.33 -28.58 -6.18
CA LEU A 186 -3.24 -29.84 -6.89
C LEU A 186 -2.12 -30.72 -6.33
N LEU A 187 -0.97 -30.18 -5.94
CA LEU A 187 0.13 -30.97 -5.36
C LEU A 187 -0.15 -31.42 -3.92
N PHE A 188 -0.49 -30.49 -3.03
CA PHE A 188 -0.60 -30.72 -1.59
C PHE A 188 -1.97 -31.22 -1.12
N SER A 189 -3.07 -30.85 -1.80
CA SER A 189 -4.44 -30.87 -1.25
C SER A 189 -4.56 -30.03 0.05
N PHE A 190 -5.76 -29.89 0.61
CA PHE A 190 -5.97 -29.28 1.93
C PHE A 190 -5.41 -30.16 3.06
N GLN A 191 -5.33 -31.50 2.88
CA GLN A 191 -4.69 -32.42 3.84
C GLN A 191 -3.16 -32.50 3.67
N TYR A 192 -2.49 -31.36 3.63
CA TYR A 192 -1.08 -31.26 3.24
C TYR A 192 -0.10 -31.98 4.18
N GLN A 193 -0.46 -32.15 5.47
CA GLN A 193 0.42 -32.76 6.47
C GLN A 193 0.87 -34.18 6.10
N LYS A 194 0.00 -34.98 5.47
CA LYS A 194 0.31 -36.37 5.07
C LYS A 194 1.30 -36.45 3.90
N LYS A 195 1.35 -35.41 3.07
CA LYS A 195 2.21 -35.36 1.86
C LYS A 195 3.45 -34.49 2.03
N LEU A 196 3.52 -33.73 3.13
CA LEU A 196 4.58 -32.78 3.44
C LEU A 196 5.99 -33.37 3.26
N LYS A 197 6.18 -34.66 3.59
CA LYS A 197 7.48 -35.33 3.53
C LYS A 197 8.15 -35.28 2.14
N ILE A 198 7.36 -35.48 1.08
CA ILE A 198 7.89 -35.55 -0.30
C ILE A 198 7.52 -34.27 -1.05
N THR A 199 6.24 -33.88 -1.04
CA THR A 199 5.80 -32.71 -1.81
C THR A 199 6.33 -31.41 -1.21
N GLY A 200 6.52 -31.36 0.12
CA GLY A 200 7.12 -30.21 0.81
C GLY A 200 8.57 -29.98 0.41
N VAL A 201 9.36 -31.04 0.27
CA VAL A 201 10.76 -30.95 -0.19
C VAL A 201 10.81 -30.42 -1.62
N ILE A 202 10.08 -31.03 -2.55
CA ILE A 202 10.06 -30.60 -3.97
C ILE A 202 9.63 -29.13 -4.09
N TRP A 203 8.53 -28.76 -3.43
CA TRP A 203 8.05 -27.39 -3.45
C TRP A 203 9.07 -26.41 -2.88
N ALA A 204 9.67 -26.74 -1.74
CA ALA A 204 10.65 -25.89 -1.10
C ALA A 204 11.91 -25.69 -1.97
N SER A 205 12.36 -26.73 -2.68
CA SER A 205 13.47 -26.63 -3.62
C SER A 205 13.16 -25.72 -4.80
N VAL A 206 11.97 -25.85 -5.40
CA VAL A 206 11.55 -24.99 -6.52
C VAL A 206 11.36 -23.53 -6.06
N ALA A 207 10.73 -23.33 -4.90
CA ALA A 207 10.55 -22.01 -4.32
C ALA A 207 11.90 -21.35 -3.97
N MET A 208 12.85 -22.11 -3.42
CA MET A 208 14.21 -21.62 -3.14
C MET A 208 15.02 -21.37 -4.39
N LEU A 209 14.85 -22.15 -5.46
CA LEU A 209 15.45 -21.84 -6.76
C LEU A 209 14.96 -20.48 -7.26
N ALA A 210 13.63 -20.29 -7.27
CA ALA A 210 13.00 -19.05 -7.73
C ALA A 210 13.45 -17.83 -6.91
N MET A 211 13.41 -17.91 -5.58
CA MET A 211 13.85 -16.80 -4.71
C MET A 211 15.37 -16.63 -4.71
N GLY A 212 16.11 -17.74 -4.67
CA GLY A 212 17.57 -17.80 -4.54
C GLY A 212 18.31 -17.24 -5.75
N TYR A 213 17.82 -17.49 -6.97
CA TYR A 213 18.38 -16.87 -8.18
C TYR A 213 18.37 -15.35 -8.05
N PHE A 214 17.22 -14.76 -7.69
CA PHE A 214 17.12 -13.32 -7.55
C PHE A 214 17.90 -12.78 -6.36
N LEU A 215 17.87 -13.46 -5.21
CA LEU A 215 18.65 -13.07 -4.03
C LEU A 215 20.16 -12.97 -4.35
N ILE A 216 20.72 -13.99 -5.02
CA ILE A 216 22.15 -14.06 -5.32
C ILE A 216 22.49 -13.15 -6.49
N TYR A 217 21.82 -13.31 -7.63
CA TYR A 217 22.16 -12.56 -8.85
C TYR A 217 21.92 -11.06 -8.66
N LYS A 218 20.76 -10.66 -8.13
CA LYS A 218 20.44 -9.23 -7.95
C LYS A 218 21.26 -8.62 -6.83
N GLY A 219 21.42 -9.32 -5.69
CA GLY A 219 22.20 -8.83 -4.57
C GLY A 219 23.68 -8.63 -4.91
N LEU A 220 24.25 -9.50 -5.74
CA LEU A 220 25.61 -9.30 -6.26
C LEU A 220 25.63 -8.23 -7.35
N LYS A 221 24.67 -8.21 -8.28
CA LYS A 221 24.65 -7.25 -9.40
C LYS A 221 24.50 -5.82 -8.91
N SER A 222 23.81 -5.58 -7.80
CA SER A 222 23.69 -4.25 -7.24
C SER A 222 25.00 -3.66 -6.71
N THR A 223 26.04 -4.47 -6.49
CA THR A 223 27.35 -3.98 -6.02
C THR A 223 28.18 -3.30 -7.11
N TYR A 224 27.73 -3.41 -8.37
CA TYR A 224 28.32 -2.67 -9.47
C TYR A 224 27.26 -2.13 -10.42
N SER A 225 27.61 -1.09 -11.17
CA SER A 225 26.79 -0.58 -12.26
C SER A 225 27.69 -0.37 -13.47
N THR A 226 27.20 -0.74 -14.65
CA THR A 226 27.82 -0.32 -15.91
C THR A 226 26.79 0.53 -16.61
N VAL A 227 27.11 1.81 -16.81
CA VAL A 227 26.22 2.75 -17.45
C VAL A 227 26.78 3.12 -18.81
N LYS A 228 25.93 3.02 -19.81
CA LYS A 228 26.23 3.44 -21.17
C LYS A 228 25.94 4.93 -21.28
N VAL A 229 26.91 5.67 -21.78
CA VAL A 229 26.84 7.12 -21.94
C VAL A 229 27.31 7.50 -23.35
N THR A 230 26.64 8.48 -23.92
CA THR A 230 27.00 9.06 -25.22
C THR A 230 28.14 10.06 -25.06
N GLN A 231 28.82 10.38 -26.17
CA GLN A 231 29.85 11.43 -26.18
C GLN A 231 29.28 12.78 -25.70
N LYS A 232 28.04 13.08 -26.09
CA LYS A 232 27.34 14.29 -25.67
C LYS A 232 27.13 14.33 -24.15
N GLU A 233 26.65 13.24 -23.55
CA GLU A 233 26.42 13.16 -22.10
C GLU A 233 27.71 13.29 -21.28
N ILE A 234 28.83 12.77 -21.79
CA ILE A 234 30.15 12.93 -21.17
C ILE A 234 30.56 14.41 -21.16
N LEU A 235 30.40 15.09 -22.30
CA LEU A 235 30.74 16.51 -22.41
C LEU A 235 29.82 17.38 -21.54
N ASP A 236 28.52 17.09 -21.57
CA ASP A 236 27.49 17.76 -20.78
C ASP A 236 27.76 17.63 -19.28
N TYR A 237 28.15 16.43 -18.81
CA TYR A 237 28.56 16.22 -17.43
C TYR A 237 29.81 17.04 -17.07
N ARG A 238 30.85 17.01 -17.91
CA ARG A 238 32.08 17.78 -17.69
C ARG A 238 31.81 19.28 -17.60
N LYS A 239 30.96 19.82 -18.48
CA LYS A 239 30.53 21.23 -18.46
C LYS A 239 29.72 21.55 -17.20
N SER A 240 28.90 20.61 -16.72
CA SER A 240 28.12 20.82 -15.50
C SER A 240 28.97 21.03 -14.26
N ILE A 241 30.11 20.34 -14.13
CA ILE A 241 31.04 20.46 -12.98
C ILE A 241 32.10 21.56 -13.19
N ASN A 242 32.42 21.86 -14.44
CA ASN A 242 33.37 22.91 -14.82
C ASN A 242 32.80 23.70 -16.02
N PRO A 243 32.01 24.76 -15.76
CA PRO A 243 31.39 25.56 -16.82
C PRO A 243 32.39 26.18 -17.81
N GLY A 244 33.65 26.37 -17.41
CA GLY A 244 34.72 26.91 -18.25
C GLY A 244 35.50 25.87 -19.05
N ALA A 245 35.12 24.59 -19.05
CA ALA A 245 35.88 23.55 -19.75
C ALA A 245 35.74 23.66 -21.29
N ASN A 246 36.85 23.53 -22.03
CA ASN A 246 36.86 23.49 -23.49
C ASN A 246 35.92 22.41 -24.07
N GLU A 247 35.23 22.76 -25.16
CA GLU A 247 34.27 21.89 -25.86
C GLU A 247 34.91 20.66 -26.50
N THR A 248 36.18 20.76 -26.88
CA THR A 248 36.93 19.66 -27.49
C THR A 248 37.52 18.76 -26.41
N LEU A 249 36.88 17.63 -26.17
CA LEU A 249 37.46 16.49 -25.48
C LEU A 249 37.93 15.48 -26.55
N VAL A 250 39.17 15.01 -26.47
CA VAL A 250 39.68 14.00 -27.41
C VAL A 250 39.07 12.67 -27.00
N PHE A 251 38.18 12.15 -27.84
CA PHE A 251 37.47 10.89 -27.60
C PHE A 251 38.32 9.70 -28.06
N GLU A 252 39.18 9.21 -27.17
CA GLU A 252 39.99 8.00 -27.33
C GLU A 252 39.24 6.74 -26.85
N ASP A 253 39.89 5.57 -26.90
CA ASP A 253 39.32 4.29 -26.43
C ASP A 253 39.07 4.27 -24.92
N VAL A 254 39.87 5.01 -24.16
CA VAL A 254 39.72 5.18 -22.71
C VAL A 254 39.81 6.67 -22.38
N ILE A 255 38.82 7.18 -21.64
CA ILE A 255 38.75 8.57 -21.21
C ILE A 255 38.65 8.60 -19.69
N THR A 256 39.34 9.53 -19.03
CA THR A 256 39.25 9.73 -17.59
C THR A 256 38.75 11.14 -17.27
N ILE A 257 37.67 11.24 -16.50
CA ILE A 257 37.10 12.53 -16.05
C ILE A 257 36.91 12.49 -14.55
N LYS A 258 37.23 13.59 -13.86
CA LYS A 258 37.01 13.67 -12.42
C LYS A 258 35.52 13.77 -12.08
N ASN A 259 35.07 13.04 -11.06
CA ASN A 259 33.76 13.23 -10.47
C ASN A 259 33.70 14.48 -9.58
N VAL A 260 32.52 14.73 -9.00
CA VAL A 260 32.26 15.87 -8.10
C VAL A 260 33.16 15.85 -6.86
N SER A 261 33.57 14.67 -6.39
CA SER A 261 34.49 14.46 -5.27
C SER A 261 35.97 14.49 -5.67
N GLY A 262 36.28 14.69 -6.96
CA GLY A 262 37.64 14.74 -7.49
C GLY A 262 38.27 13.38 -7.83
N GLU A 263 37.53 12.28 -7.76
CA GLU A 263 37.97 10.92 -8.11
C GLU A 263 37.87 10.66 -9.62
N ASP A 264 38.76 9.83 -10.16
CA ASP A 264 38.82 9.52 -11.57
C ASP A 264 37.71 8.54 -12.02
N LEU A 265 36.81 8.99 -12.90
CA LEU A 265 35.86 8.15 -13.62
C LEU A 265 36.48 7.71 -14.94
N VAL A 266 36.61 6.39 -15.12
CA VAL A 266 37.17 5.80 -16.33
C VAL A 266 36.03 5.34 -17.25
N PHE A 267 36.03 5.87 -18.46
CA PHE A 267 35.10 5.57 -19.55
C PHE A 267 35.82 4.71 -20.58
N THR A 268 35.22 3.62 -21.03
CA THR A 268 35.81 2.73 -22.04
C THR A 268 34.89 2.62 -23.26
N LEU A 269 35.43 2.75 -24.47
CA LEU A 269 34.67 2.64 -25.70
C LEU A 269 34.13 1.22 -25.86
N LYS A 270 32.83 1.10 -26.17
CA LYS A 270 32.19 -0.19 -26.41
C LYS A 270 32.63 -0.77 -27.76
N GLN A 271 33.19 -1.98 -27.74
CA GLN A 271 33.63 -2.69 -28.95
C GLN A 271 32.43 -3.28 -29.74
N GLY A 272 32.56 -3.36 -31.08
CA GLY A 272 31.57 -3.99 -31.97
C GLY A 272 30.47 -3.08 -32.53
N LEU A 273 30.70 -1.76 -32.60
CA LEU A 273 29.79 -0.80 -33.25
C LEU A 273 29.96 -0.84 -34.79
N SER A 274 28.87 -0.74 -35.55
CA SER A 274 28.95 -0.69 -37.01
C SER A 274 29.50 0.66 -37.46
N PRO A 275 30.16 0.76 -38.64
CA PRO A 275 30.61 2.04 -39.17
C PRO A 275 29.40 2.97 -39.40
N GLY A 276 29.22 3.98 -38.56
CA GLY A 276 28.09 4.92 -38.60
C GLY A 276 27.25 5.00 -37.32
N ASP A 277 27.40 4.05 -36.39
CA ASP A 277 26.72 4.10 -35.09
C ASP A 277 27.35 5.18 -34.18
N GLU A 278 26.52 5.83 -33.36
CA GLU A 278 27.00 6.76 -32.33
C GLU A 278 27.96 6.04 -31.38
N LYS A 279 29.13 6.63 -31.11
CA LYS A 279 30.12 6.03 -30.20
C LYS A 279 29.60 6.02 -28.77
N ILE A 280 29.37 4.83 -28.23
CA ILE A 280 28.90 4.62 -26.86
C ILE A 280 30.07 4.24 -25.97
N TYR A 281 30.19 4.92 -24.84
CA TYR A 281 31.15 4.63 -23.79
C TYR A 281 30.47 3.94 -22.61
N GLU A 282 31.20 3.06 -21.93
CA GLU A 282 30.76 2.41 -20.70
C GLU A 282 31.56 2.93 -19.51
N VAL A 283 30.86 3.40 -18.47
CA VAL A 283 31.45 3.75 -17.18
C VAL A 283 31.17 2.63 -16.21
N PHE A 284 32.22 2.14 -15.57
CA PHE A 284 32.14 1.11 -14.56
C PHE A 284 32.21 1.68 -13.16
N PHE A 285 31.29 1.21 -12.32
CA PHE A 285 31.10 1.61 -10.94
C PHE A 285 31.08 0.34 -10.08
N GLY A 286 31.99 0.16 -9.12
CA GLY A 286 32.01 -1.01 -8.21
C GLY A 286 33.23 -1.92 -8.33
N SER A 287 33.11 -3.19 -7.92
CA SER A 287 34.21 -4.17 -7.96
C SER A 287 34.23 -4.97 -9.27
N LYS A 288 35.35 -4.90 -10.01
CA LYS A 288 35.56 -5.67 -11.25
C LYS A 288 35.53 -7.18 -11.02
N GLU A 289 35.97 -7.64 -9.85
CA GLU A 289 35.96 -9.06 -9.48
C GLU A 289 34.53 -9.59 -9.36
N LEU A 290 33.64 -8.83 -8.72
CA LEU A 290 32.22 -9.18 -8.61
C LEU A 290 31.53 -9.18 -9.97
N LYS A 291 31.89 -8.25 -10.86
CA LYS A 291 31.42 -8.26 -12.25
C LYS A 291 31.79 -9.57 -12.95
N ASN A 292 33.06 -9.98 -12.89
CA ASN A 292 33.52 -11.22 -13.51
C ASN A 292 32.79 -12.47 -12.97
N ILE A 293 32.52 -12.53 -11.67
CA ILE A 293 31.74 -13.63 -11.07
C ILE A 293 30.32 -13.66 -11.64
N ILE A 294 29.67 -12.51 -11.77
CA ILE A 294 28.31 -12.44 -12.31
C ILE A 294 28.29 -12.80 -13.80
N ASP A 295 29.22 -12.28 -14.59
CA ASP A 295 29.33 -12.61 -16.01
C ASP A 295 29.54 -14.12 -16.19
N TYR A 296 30.34 -14.75 -15.31
CA TYR A 296 30.49 -16.21 -15.27
C TYR A 296 29.17 -16.93 -14.95
N ILE A 297 28.42 -16.46 -13.94
CA ILE A 297 27.09 -17.02 -13.60
C ILE A 297 26.14 -16.88 -14.79
N GLN A 298 26.16 -15.76 -15.51
CA GLN A 298 25.29 -15.54 -16.67
C GLN A 298 25.63 -16.46 -17.84
N ASN A 299 26.91 -16.62 -18.15
CA ASN A 299 27.37 -17.51 -19.21
C ASN A 299 27.09 -18.98 -18.89
N HIS A 300 27.03 -19.34 -17.61
CA HIS A 300 26.72 -20.69 -17.13
C HIS A 300 25.37 -20.78 -16.40
N LEU A 301 24.39 -19.95 -16.78
CA LEU A 301 23.13 -19.80 -16.05
C LEU A 301 22.38 -21.13 -15.85
N PHE A 302 22.30 -21.96 -16.88
CA PHE A 302 21.62 -23.26 -16.79
C PHE A 302 22.27 -24.17 -15.75
N ILE A 303 23.61 -24.25 -15.75
CA ILE A 303 24.38 -25.07 -14.81
C ILE A 303 24.20 -24.53 -13.39
N PHE A 304 24.23 -23.22 -13.22
CA PHE A 304 24.00 -22.56 -11.93
C PHE A 304 22.60 -22.83 -11.38
N LEU A 305 21.55 -22.76 -12.20
CA LEU A 305 20.18 -23.03 -11.76
C LEU A 305 19.98 -24.50 -11.40
N VAL A 306 20.52 -25.43 -12.19
CA VAL A 306 20.43 -26.87 -11.89
C VAL A 306 21.20 -27.21 -10.62
N SER A 307 22.40 -26.66 -10.42
CA SER A 307 23.18 -26.90 -9.20
C SER A 307 22.50 -26.32 -7.96
N LEU A 308 21.94 -25.12 -8.06
CA LEU A 308 21.15 -24.50 -6.98
C LEU A 308 19.91 -25.32 -6.63
N LEU A 309 19.22 -25.87 -7.64
CA LEU A 309 18.06 -26.73 -7.43
C LEU A 309 18.44 -28.04 -6.74
N LEU A 310 19.49 -28.72 -7.20
CA LEU A 310 19.97 -29.98 -6.62
C LEU A 310 20.46 -29.78 -5.18
N LEU A 311 21.21 -28.71 -4.92
CA LEU A 311 21.66 -28.36 -3.58
C LEU A 311 20.48 -28.05 -2.66
N SER A 312 19.50 -27.28 -3.15
CA SER A 312 18.27 -26.99 -2.39
C SER A 312 17.47 -28.26 -2.11
N PHE A 313 17.38 -29.17 -3.07
CA PHE A 313 16.73 -30.47 -2.88
C PHE A 313 17.42 -31.31 -1.82
N LEU A 314 18.75 -31.45 -1.89
CA LEU A 314 19.53 -32.17 -0.90
C LEU A 314 19.34 -31.56 0.50
N PHE A 315 19.42 -30.24 0.61
CA PHE A 315 19.22 -29.52 1.87
C PHE A 315 17.84 -29.81 2.47
N PHE A 316 16.77 -29.63 1.70
CA PHE A 316 15.40 -29.85 2.21
C PHE A 316 15.10 -31.31 2.49
N PHE A 317 15.67 -32.23 1.71
CA PHE A 317 15.57 -33.67 1.95
C PHE A 317 16.19 -34.06 3.30
N LEU A 318 17.40 -33.56 3.60
CA LEU A 318 18.05 -33.80 4.89
C LEU A 318 17.31 -33.12 6.04
N TYR A 319 16.87 -31.87 5.85
CA TYR A 319 16.14 -31.10 6.87
C TYR A 319 14.80 -31.73 7.25
N GLU A 320 14.04 -32.25 6.27
CA GLU A 320 12.79 -32.96 6.53
C GLU A 320 13.04 -34.25 7.34
N ARG A 321 14.11 -34.97 7.04
CA ARG A 321 14.49 -36.21 7.76
C ARG A 321 14.89 -35.95 9.22
N MET A 322 15.32 -34.73 9.54
CA MET A 322 15.56 -34.27 10.92
C MET A 322 14.28 -33.82 11.64
N GLY A 323 13.10 -33.95 11.01
CA GLY A 323 11.81 -33.51 11.56
C GLY A 323 11.48 -32.04 11.30
N GLY A 324 12.27 -31.36 10.45
CA GLY A 324 12.03 -29.98 10.04
C GLY A 324 10.83 -29.84 9.10
N ASN A 325 10.18 -28.68 9.09
CA ASN A 325 9.08 -28.38 8.16
C ASN A 325 9.60 -27.51 7.00
N PRO A 326 9.72 -28.04 5.77
CA PRO A 326 10.26 -27.29 4.63
C PRO A 326 9.48 -26.00 4.33
N LEU A 327 8.14 -26.00 4.51
CA LEU A 327 7.31 -24.83 4.21
C LEU A 327 7.61 -23.65 5.13
N LYS A 328 8.00 -23.89 6.40
CA LYS A 328 8.40 -22.80 7.31
C LYS A 328 9.66 -22.10 6.82
N ILE A 329 10.63 -22.87 6.32
CA ILE A 329 11.86 -22.31 5.76
C ILE A 329 11.57 -21.50 4.49
N VAL A 330 10.68 -21.97 3.62
CA VAL A 330 10.23 -21.19 2.45
C VAL A 330 9.60 -19.88 2.88
N VAL A 331 8.74 -19.88 3.92
CA VAL A 331 8.15 -18.65 4.46
C VAL A 331 9.23 -17.71 5.03
N PHE A 332 10.24 -18.22 5.74
CA PHE A 332 11.34 -17.41 6.26
C PHE A 332 12.23 -16.83 5.16
N ALA A 333 12.61 -17.64 4.18
CA ALA A 333 13.33 -17.18 2.99
C ALA A 333 12.51 -16.14 2.21
N GLY A 334 11.20 -16.33 2.17
CA GLY A 334 10.22 -15.39 1.65
C GLY A 334 10.24 -14.04 2.37
N ILE A 335 10.09 -14.01 3.70
CA ILE A 335 10.19 -12.79 4.52
C ILE A 335 11.50 -12.06 4.22
N PHE A 336 12.62 -12.79 4.23
CA PHE A 336 13.94 -12.23 3.95
C PHE A 336 14.00 -11.64 2.53
N SER A 337 13.55 -12.39 1.53
CA SER A 337 13.59 -11.99 0.12
C SER A 337 12.68 -10.80 -0.18
N LEU A 338 11.45 -10.79 0.34
CA LEU A 338 10.57 -9.63 0.21
C LEU A 338 11.12 -8.42 0.96
N ALA A 339 11.65 -8.57 2.17
CA ALA A 339 12.25 -7.45 2.90
C ALA A 339 13.47 -6.86 2.16
N MET A 340 14.31 -7.73 1.59
CA MET A 340 15.42 -7.32 0.73
C MET A 340 14.93 -6.62 -0.53
N ALA A 341 13.90 -7.17 -1.19
CA ALA A 341 13.32 -6.57 -2.40
C ALA A 341 12.63 -5.23 -2.11
N PHE A 342 11.94 -5.11 -0.97
CA PHE A 342 11.34 -3.90 -0.45
C PHE A 342 12.39 -2.82 -0.21
N ALA A 343 13.44 -3.10 0.57
CA ALA A 343 14.51 -2.13 0.78
C ALA A 343 15.29 -1.82 -0.51
N GLY A 344 15.40 -2.77 -1.46
CA GLY A 344 16.03 -2.51 -2.75
C GLY A 344 15.18 -1.63 -3.70
N ASN A 345 13.85 -1.64 -3.56
CA ASN A 345 12.90 -0.96 -4.45
C ASN A 345 12.37 0.35 -3.85
N ASP A 346 11.91 0.29 -2.59
CA ASP A 346 11.17 1.37 -1.95
C ASP A 346 12.06 2.30 -1.12
N LEU A 347 13.31 1.92 -0.84
CA LEU A 347 14.26 2.86 -0.23
C LEU A 347 14.43 4.12 -1.09
N VAL A 348 14.41 3.98 -2.41
CA VAL A 348 14.47 5.12 -3.34
C VAL A 348 13.28 6.06 -3.17
N ASN A 349 12.12 5.56 -2.75
CA ASN A 349 10.97 6.41 -2.50
C ASN A 349 11.26 7.33 -1.29
N PHE A 350 11.89 6.80 -0.24
CA PHE A 350 12.14 7.56 1.00
C PHE A 350 13.34 8.50 0.94
N ILE A 351 14.44 8.06 0.31
CA ILE A 351 15.71 8.82 0.31
C ILE A 351 16.17 9.24 -1.07
N GLY A 352 15.56 8.74 -2.15
CA GLY A 352 16.00 9.04 -3.50
C GLY A 352 15.90 10.52 -3.81
N VAL A 353 14.79 11.16 -3.42
CA VAL A 353 14.57 12.61 -3.58
C VAL A 353 15.50 13.43 -2.67
N PRO A 354 15.64 13.14 -1.35
CA PRO A 354 16.65 13.79 -0.51
C PRO A 354 18.08 13.67 -1.03
N ILE A 355 18.49 12.49 -1.49
CA ILE A 355 19.82 12.25 -2.05
C ILE A 355 20.00 12.97 -3.39
N ALA A 356 18.97 13.00 -4.24
CA ALA A 356 18.98 13.79 -5.47
C ALA A 356 19.16 15.28 -5.18
N GLY A 357 18.50 15.79 -4.13
CA GLY A 357 18.68 17.16 -3.65
C GLY A 357 20.10 17.45 -3.18
N LEU A 358 20.69 16.54 -2.40
CA LEU A 358 22.11 16.63 -1.99
C LEU A 358 23.05 16.61 -3.20
N GLN A 359 22.86 15.68 -4.14
CA GLN A 359 23.67 15.59 -5.36
C GLN A 359 23.54 16.84 -6.23
N SER A 360 22.36 17.46 -6.27
CA SER A 360 22.14 18.74 -6.96
C SER A 360 22.95 19.86 -6.31
N LEU A 361 23.02 19.89 -4.98
CA LEU A 361 23.88 20.84 -4.24
C LEU A 361 25.37 20.58 -4.52
N GLU A 362 25.81 19.33 -4.48
CA GLU A 362 27.21 18.95 -4.74
C GLU A 362 27.65 19.40 -6.14
N LEU A 363 26.82 19.15 -7.16
CA LEU A 363 27.05 19.61 -8.54
C LEU A 363 27.14 21.14 -8.63
N PHE A 364 26.19 21.85 -8.02
CA PHE A 364 26.18 23.31 -7.99
C PHE A 364 27.42 23.87 -7.28
N GLN A 365 27.81 23.30 -6.13
CA GLN A 365 28.99 23.74 -5.39
C GLN A 365 30.29 23.50 -6.17
N ALA A 366 30.43 22.36 -6.83
CA ALA A 366 31.57 22.09 -7.69
C ALA A 366 31.66 23.12 -8.82
N ALA A 367 30.56 23.36 -9.54
CA ALA A 367 30.51 24.37 -10.60
C ALA A 367 30.80 25.79 -10.08
N ASN A 368 30.25 26.14 -8.92
CA ASN A 368 30.38 27.48 -8.34
C ASN A 368 31.81 27.74 -7.86
N SER A 369 32.47 26.72 -7.28
CA SER A 369 33.87 26.82 -6.85
C SER A 369 34.82 27.11 -8.02
N VAL A 370 34.61 26.46 -9.17
CA VAL A 370 35.43 26.65 -10.37
C VAL A 370 35.13 27.98 -11.05
N SER A 371 33.90 28.48 -10.91
CA SER A 371 33.45 29.75 -11.50
C SER A 371 33.69 30.97 -10.60
N GLY A 372 34.49 30.83 -9.54
CA GLY A 372 34.86 31.93 -8.64
C GLY A 372 33.75 32.38 -7.67
N GLY A 373 32.73 31.56 -7.43
CA GLY A 373 31.68 31.81 -6.43
C GLY A 373 30.46 32.62 -6.91
N ASN A 374 30.38 32.96 -8.19
CA ASN A 374 29.37 33.87 -8.75
C ASN A 374 28.20 33.19 -9.49
N LEU A 375 28.04 31.87 -9.41
CA LEU A 375 26.92 31.20 -10.06
C LEU A 375 25.61 31.41 -9.29
N ASN A 376 24.56 31.78 -10.02
CA ASN A 376 23.20 31.89 -9.47
C ASN A 376 22.50 30.52 -9.51
N PRO A 377 21.98 30.01 -8.38
CA PRO A 377 21.19 28.78 -8.33
C PRO A 377 20.00 28.72 -9.29
N SER A 378 19.35 29.85 -9.55
CA SER A 378 18.18 29.92 -10.45
C SER A 378 18.54 29.84 -11.94
N GLU A 379 19.82 29.98 -12.29
CA GLU A 379 20.32 29.93 -13.66
C GLU A 379 21.13 28.66 -13.94
N TYR A 380 21.65 28.01 -12.89
CA TYR A 380 22.43 26.77 -13.02
C TYR A 380 21.53 25.58 -13.37
N MET A 381 21.59 25.14 -14.63
CA MET A 381 20.83 24.00 -15.14
C MET A 381 21.36 22.65 -14.63
N MET A 382 20.46 21.75 -14.24
CA MET A 382 20.78 20.44 -13.64
C MET A 382 21.13 19.36 -14.67
N VAL A 383 22.01 19.71 -15.62
CA VAL A 383 22.50 18.79 -16.66
C VAL A 383 23.28 17.62 -16.04
N GLY A 384 24.12 17.90 -15.04
CA GLY A 384 24.93 16.88 -14.36
C GLY A 384 24.11 15.83 -13.61
N LEU A 385 22.87 16.15 -13.22
CA LEU A 385 22.00 15.23 -12.47
C LEU A 385 21.49 14.07 -13.35
N LYS A 386 21.51 14.23 -14.68
CA LYS A 386 21.23 13.16 -15.65
C LYS A 386 22.37 12.13 -15.73
N PHE A 387 23.59 12.52 -15.36
CA PHE A 387 24.72 11.61 -15.36
C PHE A 387 24.56 10.55 -14.26
N PRO A 388 25.04 9.30 -14.46
CA PRO A 388 25.01 8.28 -13.41
C PRO A 388 25.92 8.62 -12.22
N LEU A 389 25.39 9.38 -11.26
CA LEU A 389 26.07 9.63 -9.99
C LEU A 389 25.86 8.44 -9.05
N GLN A 390 26.94 7.93 -8.44
CA GLN A 390 26.84 6.92 -7.40
C GLN A 390 26.34 7.51 -6.08
N THR A 391 25.46 6.78 -5.41
CA THR A 391 25.06 7.12 -4.05
C THR A 391 26.10 6.61 -3.05
N PRO A 392 26.57 7.43 -2.10
CA PRO A 392 27.48 6.98 -1.06
C PRO A 392 26.94 5.79 -0.25
N TYR A 393 27.72 4.71 -0.13
CA TYR A 393 27.31 3.51 0.61
C TYR A 393 27.00 3.79 2.09
N LEU A 394 27.66 4.79 2.69
CA LEU A 394 27.40 5.19 4.07
C LEU A 394 25.97 5.70 4.25
N LEU A 395 25.44 6.49 3.29
CA LEU A 395 24.06 6.96 3.33
C LEU A 395 23.09 5.79 3.21
N LEU A 396 23.35 4.84 2.31
CA LEU A 396 22.53 3.62 2.17
C LEU A 396 22.50 2.79 3.46
N LEU A 397 23.65 2.64 4.13
CA LEU A 397 23.74 1.91 5.40
C LEU A 397 22.98 2.64 6.51
N LEU A 398 23.14 3.96 6.63
CA LEU A 398 22.40 4.77 7.59
C LEU A 398 20.89 4.69 7.35
N SER A 399 20.45 4.76 6.09
CA SER A 399 19.03 4.60 5.77
C SER A 399 18.54 3.19 6.13
N GLY A 400 19.30 2.14 5.83
CA GLY A 400 19.01 0.77 6.27
C GLY A 400 18.90 0.66 7.79
N PHE A 401 19.76 1.34 8.54
CA PHE A 401 19.67 1.42 10.00
C PHE A 401 18.37 2.09 10.47
N PHE A 402 18.00 3.24 9.89
CA PHE A 402 16.72 3.89 10.21
C PHE A 402 15.51 3.04 9.82
N MET A 403 15.56 2.29 8.73
CA MET A 403 14.50 1.33 8.38
C MET A 403 14.33 0.24 9.44
N VAL A 404 15.43 -0.27 9.99
CA VAL A 404 15.37 -1.24 11.08
C VAL A 404 14.76 -0.62 12.34
N LEU A 405 15.15 0.60 12.70
CA LEU A 405 14.52 1.31 13.83
C LEU A 405 13.02 1.49 13.60
N ALA A 406 12.63 1.95 12.41
CA ALA A 406 11.24 2.12 12.03
C ALA A 406 10.44 0.82 12.16
N LEU A 407 10.99 -0.30 11.67
CA LEU A 407 10.37 -1.62 11.77
C LEU A 407 10.15 -2.04 13.23
N TRP A 408 11.14 -1.84 14.10
CA TRP A 408 11.08 -2.28 15.49
C TRP A 408 10.18 -1.42 16.39
N PHE A 409 10.11 -0.11 16.13
CA PHE A 409 9.33 0.83 16.94
C PHE A 409 7.91 1.09 16.41
N SER A 410 7.58 0.63 15.19
CA SER A 410 6.26 0.87 14.62
C SER A 410 5.17 0.06 15.31
N LYS A 411 4.29 0.76 16.04
CA LYS A 411 3.04 0.21 16.57
C LYS A 411 1.99 -0.06 15.49
N LYS A 412 2.15 0.53 14.29
CA LYS A 412 1.19 0.45 13.17
C LYS A 412 1.23 -0.92 12.47
N ILE A 413 2.40 -1.59 12.44
CA ILE A 413 2.58 -2.89 11.77
C ILE A 413 1.58 -3.93 12.28
N LYS A 414 1.32 -3.98 13.58
CA LYS A 414 0.35 -4.92 14.15
C LYS A 414 -1.08 -4.64 13.67
N THR A 415 -1.50 -3.38 13.70
CA THR A 415 -2.89 -2.98 13.40
C THR A 415 -3.24 -3.09 11.92
N VAL A 416 -2.30 -2.74 11.03
CA VAL A 416 -2.49 -2.85 9.57
C VAL A 416 -2.39 -4.30 9.12
N SER A 417 -1.42 -5.06 9.66
CA SER A 417 -1.29 -6.50 9.42
C SER A 417 -2.57 -7.25 9.78
N GLU A 418 -3.18 -6.95 10.93
CA GLU A 418 -4.47 -7.54 11.32
C GLU A 418 -5.58 -7.29 10.30
N THR A 419 -5.62 -6.12 9.65
CA THR A 419 -6.68 -5.77 8.70
C THR A 419 -6.51 -6.51 7.36
N GLU A 420 -5.29 -6.57 6.84
CA GLU A 420 -5.01 -7.28 5.59
C GLU A 420 -5.12 -8.80 5.76
N VAL A 421 -4.61 -9.33 6.88
CA VAL A 421 -4.76 -10.75 7.22
C VAL A 421 -6.25 -11.11 7.36
N LYS A 422 -7.09 -10.25 7.95
CA LYS A 422 -8.55 -10.44 8.02
C LYS A 422 -9.23 -10.46 6.65
N LEU A 423 -8.81 -9.61 5.71
CA LEU A 423 -9.35 -9.63 4.34
C LEU A 423 -8.93 -10.89 3.58
N ALA A 424 -7.71 -11.36 3.83
CA ALA A 424 -7.16 -12.55 3.21
C ALA A 424 -7.58 -13.86 3.91
N SER A 425 -8.12 -13.80 5.14
CA SER A 425 -8.47 -14.98 5.95
C SER A 425 -9.70 -15.69 5.41
N GLN A 426 -9.80 -16.97 5.78
CA GLN A 426 -10.96 -17.80 5.46
C GLN A 426 -12.17 -17.46 6.35
N ASP A 427 -11.94 -17.04 7.59
CA ASP A 427 -12.99 -16.80 8.58
C ASP A 427 -13.98 -15.68 8.20
N GLU A 428 -15.26 -15.91 8.49
CA GLU A 428 -16.40 -15.00 8.32
C GLU A 428 -16.27 -13.75 9.23
N THR A 429 -15.38 -12.82 8.87
CA THR A 429 -15.33 -11.49 9.50
C THR A 429 -16.37 -10.56 8.87
N ALA A 430 -16.92 -9.65 9.68
CA ALA A 430 -17.98 -8.71 9.29
C ALA A 430 -17.59 -7.97 8.00
N GLU A 431 -18.35 -8.21 6.94
CA GLU A 431 -18.07 -7.69 5.61
C GLU A 431 -18.33 -6.17 5.61
N LYS A 432 -17.25 -5.39 5.76
CA LYS A 432 -17.29 -3.92 5.75
C LYS A 432 -17.72 -3.33 4.39
N PHE A 433 -17.72 -4.13 3.33
CA PHE A 433 -17.93 -3.66 1.96
C PHE A 433 -19.23 -4.21 1.40
N SER A 434 -20.08 -3.35 0.85
CA SER A 434 -21.33 -3.74 0.21
C SER A 434 -21.08 -4.33 -1.19
N SER A 435 -21.90 -5.30 -1.60
CA SER A 435 -21.77 -5.91 -2.92
C SER A 435 -22.15 -4.92 -4.03
N ASN A 436 -21.31 -4.79 -5.06
CA ASN A 436 -21.56 -3.94 -6.22
C ASN A 436 -21.89 -4.78 -7.48
N ILE A 437 -22.43 -4.12 -8.52
CA ILE A 437 -22.90 -4.79 -9.77
C ILE A 437 -21.75 -5.51 -10.48
N LEU A 438 -20.56 -4.91 -10.51
CA LEU A 438 -19.38 -5.47 -11.16
C LEU A 438 -18.92 -6.77 -10.48
N SER A 439 -18.83 -6.76 -9.15
CA SER A 439 -18.46 -7.93 -8.35
C SER A 439 -19.45 -9.07 -8.53
N ARG A 440 -20.76 -8.76 -8.54
CA ARG A 440 -21.80 -9.76 -8.84
C ARG A 440 -21.64 -10.35 -10.24
N GLY A 441 -21.36 -9.52 -11.25
CA GLY A 441 -21.11 -9.96 -12.62
C GLY A 441 -19.92 -10.93 -12.74
N ILE A 442 -18.80 -10.64 -12.07
CA ILE A 442 -17.60 -11.49 -12.10
C ILE A 442 -17.84 -12.83 -11.42
N VAL A 443 -18.48 -12.85 -10.25
CA VAL A 443 -18.82 -14.12 -9.57
C VAL A 443 -19.75 -14.96 -10.44
N GLN A 444 -20.77 -14.35 -11.05
CA GLN A 444 -21.68 -15.05 -11.95
C GLN A 444 -20.96 -15.60 -13.19
N LEU A 445 -20.05 -14.84 -13.79
CA LEU A 445 -19.23 -15.29 -14.91
C LEU A 445 -18.33 -16.47 -14.50
N SER A 446 -17.66 -16.37 -13.36
CA SER A 446 -16.79 -17.43 -12.82
C SER A 446 -17.57 -18.72 -12.54
N LEU A 447 -18.77 -18.62 -11.96
CA LEU A 447 -19.67 -19.75 -11.75
C LEU A 447 -20.13 -20.36 -13.08
N LYS A 448 -20.45 -19.54 -14.08
CA LYS A 448 -20.79 -20.01 -15.44
C LYS A 448 -19.62 -20.76 -16.09
N LEU A 449 -18.41 -20.21 -16.06
CA LEU A 449 -17.21 -20.85 -16.60
C LEU A 449 -16.89 -22.16 -15.88
N THR A 450 -17.02 -22.19 -14.54
CA THR A 450 -16.83 -23.41 -13.74
C THR A 450 -17.84 -24.48 -14.10
N ASN A 451 -19.11 -24.10 -14.31
CA ASN A 451 -20.15 -25.03 -14.73
C ASN A 451 -19.92 -25.56 -16.15
N LEU A 452 -19.47 -24.71 -17.08
CA LEU A 452 -19.08 -25.12 -18.43
C LEU A 452 -17.91 -26.11 -18.42
N MET A 453 -16.83 -25.80 -17.68
CA MET A 453 -15.71 -26.74 -17.50
C MET A 453 -16.18 -28.04 -16.85
N GLY A 454 -17.06 -27.94 -15.85
CA GLY A 454 -17.64 -29.08 -15.15
C GLY A 454 -18.46 -30.04 -16.03
N ASN A 455 -18.87 -29.60 -17.23
CA ASN A 455 -19.58 -30.39 -18.22
C ASN A 455 -18.66 -31.05 -19.25
N VAL A 456 -17.42 -30.55 -19.41
CA VAL A 456 -16.41 -31.10 -20.34
C VAL A 456 -15.56 -32.19 -19.66
N LEU A 457 -15.41 -32.13 -18.34
CA LEU A 457 -14.58 -33.06 -17.57
C LEU A 457 -15.30 -34.39 -17.25
N PRO A 458 -14.67 -35.57 -17.48
CA PRO A 458 -15.21 -36.87 -17.07
C PRO A 458 -15.42 -36.96 -15.54
N GLN A 459 -16.52 -37.59 -15.11
CA GLN A 459 -16.87 -37.83 -13.70
C GLN A 459 -15.70 -38.32 -12.81
N PRO A 460 -14.88 -39.32 -13.20
CA PRO A 460 -13.77 -39.78 -12.36
C PRO A 460 -12.67 -38.73 -12.17
N LEU A 461 -12.42 -37.89 -13.18
CA LEU A 461 -11.44 -36.81 -13.10
C LEU A 461 -11.98 -35.65 -12.24
N LYS A 462 -13.27 -35.33 -12.39
CA LYS A 462 -13.98 -34.34 -11.57
C LYS A 462 -14.00 -34.72 -10.08
N ALA A 463 -14.28 -35.99 -9.77
CA ALA A 463 -14.24 -36.52 -8.41
C ALA A 463 -12.83 -36.45 -7.80
N LYS A 464 -11.79 -36.86 -8.57
CA LYS A 464 -10.39 -36.76 -8.12
C LYS A 464 -9.94 -35.32 -7.87
N LEU A 465 -10.37 -34.37 -8.71
CA LEU A 465 -10.07 -32.95 -8.53
C LEU A 465 -10.78 -32.40 -7.29
N ASN A 466 -12.09 -32.60 -7.18
CA ASN A 466 -12.87 -32.10 -6.04
C ASN A 466 -12.38 -32.64 -4.70
N ALA A 467 -11.98 -33.92 -4.63
CA ALA A 467 -11.39 -34.51 -3.43
C ALA A 467 -10.08 -33.83 -2.98
N ARG A 468 -9.33 -33.19 -3.90
CA ARG A 468 -8.14 -32.41 -3.51
C ARG A 468 -8.49 -31.07 -2.90
N PHE A 469 -9.67 -30.53 -3.23
CA PHE A 469 -10.14 -29.21 -2.81
C PHE A 469 -11.19 -29.23 -1.68
N THR A 470 -11.34 -30.33 -0.94
CA THR A 470 -12.19 -30.38 0.26
C THR A 470 -11.44 -29.74 1.45
N PRO A 471 -11.91 -28.59 1.98
CA PRO A 471 -11.25 -27.93 3.11
C PRO A 471 -11.32 -28.82 4.36
N ILE A 472 -10.33 -28.67 5.25
CA ILE A 472 -10.38 -29.26 6.58
C ILE A 472 -11.24 -28.33 7.43
N VAL A 473 -12.28 -28.84 8.10
CA VAL A 473 -13.00 -28.09 9.11
C VAL A 473 -12.04 -27.86 10.28
N THR A 474 -11.49 -26.66 10.39
CA THR A 474 -10.72 -26.24 11.56
C THR A 474 -11.68 -25.97 12.72
N PRO A 475 -11.40 -26.47 13.94
CA PRO A 475 -12.14 -26.07 15.13
C PRO A 475 -12.15 -24.54 15.24
N ASP A 476 -13.26 -23.98 15.71
CA ASP A 476 -13.51 -22.54 15.86
C ASP A 476 -12.70 -22.00 17.06
N ASP A 477 -11.36 -22.06 16.95
CA ASP A 477 -10.40 -21.57 17.92
C ASP A 477 -9.98 -20.14 17.56
N ALA A 478 -10.12 -19.21 18.50
CA ALA A 478 -9.67 -17.82 18.32
C ALA A 478 -8.17 -17.72 18.02
N ASP A 479 -7.40 -18.77 18.34
CA ASP A 479 -5.98 -18.90 18.08
C ASP A 479 -5.63 -19.73 16.82
N ALA A 480 -6.58 -20.07 15.97
CA ALA A 480 -6.28 -20.71 14.69
C ALA A 480 -5.50 -19.76 13.74
N PRO A 481 -4.58 -20.28 12.90
CA PRO A 481 -3.95 -19.49 11.86
C PRO A 481 -4.97 -19.09 10.78
N ALA A 482 -4.88 -17.87 10.26
CA ALA A 482 -5.79 -17.31 9.26
C ALA A 482 -5.78 -18.06 7.91
N PHE A 483 -4.66 -18.72 7.59
CA PHE A 483 -4.48 -19.64 6.47
C PHE A 483 -3.27 -20.54 6.73
N ASP A 484 -3.14 -21.62 5.95
CA ASP A 484 -2.07 -22.60 6.13
C ASP A 484 -0.69 -22.18 5.59
N LEU A 485 0.32 -22.99 5.91
CA LEU A 485 1.71 -22.77 5.47
C LEU A 485 1.90 -22.93 3.96
N VAL A 486 1.03 -23.67 3.26
CA VAL A 486 1.12 -23.81 1.80
C VAL A 486 0.79 -22.47 1.16
N ARG A 487 -0.36 -21.86 1.52
CA ARG A 487 -0.75 -20.55 1.03
C ARG A 487 0.25 -19.47 1.41
N ALA A 488 0.74 -19.50 2.65
CA ALA A 488 1.79 -18.57 3.08
C ALA A 488 3.06 -18.69 2.22
N SER A 489 3.51 -19.91 1.93
CA SER A 489 4.70 -20.14 1.11
C SER A 489 4.52 -19.71 -0.35
N VAL A 490 3.32 -19.90 -0.92
CA VAL A 490 2.97 -19.43 -2.27
C VAL A 490 2.98 -17.91 -2.32
N ASN A 491 2.30 -17.26 -1.37
CA ASN A 491 2.23 -15.79 -1.32
C ASN A 491 3.63 -15.19 -1.27
N MET A 492 4.49 -15.68 -0.38
CA MET A 492 5.85 -15.16 -0.25
C MET A 492 6.69 -15.43 -1.50
N ALA A 493 6.72 -16.68 -2.00
CA ALA A 493 7.56 -17.03 -3.14
C ALA A 493 7.17 -16.27 -4.42
N VAL A 494 5.87 -16.19 -4.72
CA VAL A 494 5.37 -15.50 -5.92
C VAL A 494 5.59 -14.00 -5.82
N ALA A 495 5.25 -13.37 -4.69
CA ALA A 495 5.43 -11.93 -4.54
C ALA A 495 6.91 -11.54 -4.59
N SER A 496 7.80 -12.26 -3.89
CA SER A 496 9.26 -12.06 -3.98
C SER A 496 9.75 -12.12 -5.41
N MET A 497 9.34 -13.16 -6.15
CA MET A 497 9.78 -13.38 -7.53
C MET A 497 9.31 -12.25 -8.45
N LEU A 498 8.04 -11.84 -8.37
CA LEU A 498 7.50 -10.78 -9.22
C LEU A 498 8.12 -9.41 -8.93
N ILE A 499 8.31 -9.06 -7.66
CA ILE A 499 8.97 -7.82 -7.27
C ILE A 499 10.43 -7.84 -7.76
N ALA A 500 11.14 -8.96 -7.53
CA ALA A 500 12.53 -9.08 -7.96
C ALA A 500 12.69 -8.98 -9.47
N LEU A 501 11.78 -9.60 -10.25
CA LEU A 501 11.71 -9.46 -11.70
C LEU A 501 11.51 -8.01 -12.13
N GLY A 502 10.54 -7.30 -11.54
CA GLY A 502 10.28 -5.89 -11.82
C GLY A 502 11.50 -5.00 -11.60
N THR A 503 12.13 -5.09 -10.43
CA THR A 503 13.34 -4.31 -10.14
C THR A 503 14.51 -4.69 -11.07
N SER A 504 14.62 -5.95 -11.50
CA SER A 504 15.68 -6.36 -12.44
C SER A 504 15.56 -5.66 -13.80
N LEU A 505 14.33 -5.30 -14.19
CA LEU A 505 14.00 -4.54 -15.38
C LEU A 505 14.04 -3.02 -15.15
N LYS A 506 14.47 -2.56 -13.97
CA LYS A 506 14.38 -1.15 -13.53
C LYS A 506 12.96 -0.57 -13.64
N LEU A 507 11.94 -1.42 -13.49
CA LEU A 507 10.55 -1.00 -13.43
C LEU A 507 10.16 -0.90 -11.95
N PRO A 508 9.93 0.32 -11.41
CA PRO A 508 9.48 0.48 -10.04
C PRO A 508 8.06 -0.06 -9.95
N LEU A 509 7.92 -1.25 -9.35
CA LEU A 509 6.63 -1.86 -9.08
C LEU A 509 6.20 -1.50 -7.67
N SER A 510 4.90 -1.35 -7.47
CA SER A 510 4.33 -1.23 -6.13
C SER A 510 4.43 -2.56 -5.41
N THR A 511 5.29 -2.64 -4.39
CA THR A 511 5.41 -3.84 -3.55
C THR A 511 4.08 -4.14 -2.87
N THR A 512 3.39 -3.11 -2.35
CA THR A 512 2.04 -3.20 -1.76
C THR A 512 1.02 -3.78 -2.73
N TYR A 513 0.99 -3.35 -4.00
CA TYR A 513 0.01 -3.87 -4.95
C TYR A 513 0.31 -5.32 -5.30
N VAL A 514 1.58 -5.66 -5.53
CA VAL A 514 1.98 -7.01 -5.90
C VAL A 514 1.69 -8.00 -4.76
N THR A 515 2.10 -7.71 -3.52
CA THR A 515 1.88 -8.61 -2.38
C THR A 515 0.39 -8.81 -2.11
N PHE A 516 -0.37 -7.73 -2.08
CA PHE A 516 -1.81 -7.76 -1.87
C PHE A 516 -2.51 -8.56 -2.97
N MET A 517 -2.19 -8.31 -4.23
CA MET A 517 -2.83 -9.00 -5.37
C MET A 517 -2.46 -10.47 -5.45
N VAL A 518 -1.21 -10.85 -5.13
CA VAL A 518 -0.83 -12.26 -4.99
C VAL A 518 -1.66 -12.92 -3.89
N ALA A 519 -1.80 -12.28 -2.73
CA ALA A 519 -2.58 -12.81 -1.61
C ALA A 519 -4.07 -12.95 -1.95
N MET A 520 -4.64 -11.99 -2.70
CA MET A 520 -6.03 -12.02 -3.16
C MET A 520 -6.26 -13.10 -4.22
N GLY A 521 -5.39 -13.19 -5.22
CA GLY A 521 -5.43 -14.22 -6.25
C GLY A 521 -5.28 -15.62 -5.65
N SER A 522 -4.37 -15.78 -4.69
CA SER A 522 -4.22 -17.05 -3.99
C SER A 522 -5.44 -17.40 -3.14
N SER A 523 -6.09 -16.46 -2.44
CA SER A 523 -7.36 -16.75 -1.72
C SER A 523 -8.43 -17.30 -2.65
N LEU A 524 -8.60 -16.65 -3.81
CA LEU A 524 -9.64 -17.02 -4.75
C LEU A 524 -9.40 -18.46 -5.23
N ALA A 525 -8.17 -18.79 -5.63
CA ALA A 525 -7.79 -20.13 -6.05
C ALA A 525 -7.86 -21.16 -4.91
N ASP A 526 -7.65 -20.71 -3.67
CA ASP A 526 -7.74 -21.52 -2.46
C ASP A 526 -9.18 -21.75 -1.97
N ARG A 527 -10.20 -21.30 -2.72
CA ARG A 527 -11.61 -21.35 -2.31
C ARG A 527 -11.85 -20.77 -0.90
N ALA A 528 -11.00 -19.81 -0.51
CA ALA A 528 -11.15 -19.10 0.77
C ALA A 528 -12.40 -18.21 0.78
N TRP A 529 -12.91 -17.88 -0.41
CA TRP A 529 -14.13 -17.13 -0.61
C TRP A 529 -15.27 -18.11 -0.86
N ASP A 530 -16.20 -18.20 0.09
CA ASP A 530 -17.40 -19.01 -0.09
C ASP A 530 -18.38 -18.31 -1.05
N ARG A 531 -19.33 -19.05 -1.64
CA ARG A 531 -20.31 -18.52 -2.60
C ARG A 531 -21.08 -17.31 -2.06
N GLU A 532 -21.34 -17.29 -0.76
CA GLU A 532 -22.09 -16.22 -0.09
C GLU A 532 -21.25 -14.97 0.18
N SER A 533 -19.93 -15.11 0.37
CA SER A 533 -19.01 -14.00 0.70
C SER A 533 -18.18 -13.49 -0.49
N ALA A 534 -18.06 -14.27 -1.56
CA ALA A 534 -17.20 -13.94 -2.70
C ALA A 534 -17.54 -12.59 -3.35
N THR A 535 -18.83 -12.24 -3.44
CA THR A 535 -19.26 -10.95 -4.03
C THR A 535 -18.80 -9.76 -3.22
N TYR A 536 -18.81 -9.87 -1.89
CA TYR A 536 -18.42 -8.81 -0.98
C TYR A 536 -16.90 -8.69 -0.88
N ARG A 537 -16.18 -9.81 -0.85
CA ARG A 537 -14.71 -9.83 -0.88
C ARG A 537 -14.14 -9.27 -2.19
N ILE A 538 -14.72 -9.63 -3.34
CA ILE A 538 -14.36 -9.03 -4.64
C ILE A 538 -14.67 -7.53 -4.66
N ALA A 539 -15.82 -7.10 -4.11
CA ALA A 539 -16.12 -5.68 -3.97
C ALA A 539 -15.09 -4.95 -3.08
N GLY A 540 -14.61 -5.60 -2.02
CA GLY A 540 -13.49 -5.12 -1.21
C GLY A 540 -12.21 -4.93 -2.03
N VAL A 541 -11.82 -5.92 -2.85
CA VAL A 541 -10.65 -5.81 -3.75
C VAL A 541 -10.80 -4.62 -4.71
N PHE A 542 -11.96 -4.41 -5.32
CA PHE A 542 -12.20 -3.25 -6.19
C PHE A 542 -12.19 -1.92 -5.43
N SER A 543 -12.70 -1.90 -4.20
CA SER A 543 -12.67 -0.70 -3.36
C SER A 543 -11.23 -0.33 -2.99
N VAL A 544 -10.38 -1.32 -2.72
CA VAL A 544 -8.94 -1.13 -2.49
C VAL A 544 -8.25 -0.61 -3.75
N ILE A 545 -8.50 -1.22 -4.92
CA ILE A 545 -7.99 -0.73 -6.22
C ILE A 545 -8.49 0.70 -6.50
N GLY A 546 -9.74 1.02 -6.19
CA GLY A 546 -10.27 2.38 -6.33
C GLY A 546 -9.54 3.37 -5.42
N GLY A 547 -9.29 2.98 -4.17
CA GLY A 547 -8.50 3.75 -3.22
C GLY A 547 -7.09 4.06 -3.73
N TRP A 548 -6.44 3.11 -4.40
CA TRP A 548 -5.12 3.28 -5.01
C TRP A 548 -5.08 4.38 -6.08
N PHE A 549 -6.10 4.44 -6.94
CA PHE A 549 -6.23 5.53 -7.91
C PHE A 549 -6.47 6.87 -7.22
N ILE A 550 -7.31 6.90 -6.18
CA ILE A 550 -7.54 8.12 -5.39
C ILE A 550 -6.24 8.61 -4.78
N THR A 551 -5.42 7.73 -4.19
CA THR A 551 -4.10 8.08 -3.66
C THR A 551 -3.22 8.68 -4.74
N ALA A 552 -3.11 8.06 -5.92
CA ALA A 552 -2.31 8.58 -7.03
C ALA A 552 -2.75 9.98 -7.48
N PHE A 553 -4.07 10.21 -7.63
CA PHE A 553 -4.60 11.53 -7.98
C PHE A 553 -4.34 12.55 -6.88
N SER A 554 -4.61 12.21 -5.62
CA SER A 554 -4.32 13.08 -4.48
C SER A 554 -2.84 13.46 -4.40
N ALA A 555 -1.93 12.51 -4.71
CA ALA A 555 -0.49 12.73 -4.70
C ALA A 555 -0.07 13.72 -5.78
N PHE A 556 -0.57 13.49 -6.99
CA PHE A 556 -0.37 14.40 -8.12
C PHE A 556 -0.84 15.82 -7.81
N PHE A 557 -2.09 16.00 -7.38
CA PHE A 557 -2.67 17.33 -7.18
C PHE A 557 -2.07 18.04 -5.97
N THR A 558 -1.77 17.33 -4.88
CA THR A 558 -1.15 17.94 -3.69
C THR A 558 0.26 18.41 -4.01
N ALA A 559 1.07 17.56 -4.68
CA ALA A 559 2.43 17.94 -5.09
C ALA A 559 2.43 19.12 -6.08
N ALA A 560 1.48 19.13 -7.02
CA ALA A 560 1.27 20.25 -7.94
C ALA A 560 0.97 21.55 -7.20
N VAL A 561 0.05 21.53 -6.22
CA VAL A 561 -0.31 22.71 -5.41
C VAL A 561 0.88 23.18 -4.56
N ILE A 562 1.57 22.25 -3.89
CA ILE A 562 2.75 22.60 -3.07
C ILE A 562 3.85 23.20 -3.95
N ALA A 563 4.14 22.62 -5.12
CA ALA A 563 5.11 23.16 -6.06
C ALA A 563 4.74 24.58 -6.52
N LEU A 564 3.45 24.83 -6.80
CA LEU A 564 2.94 26.16 -7.18
C LEU A 564 3.15 27.18 -6.06
N VAL A 565 2.91 26.80 -4.80
CA VAL A 565 3.16 27.69 -3.66
C VAL A 565 4.66 27.96 -3.50
N LEU A 566 5.50 26.93 -3.61
CA LEU A 566 6.95 27.04 -3.43
C LEU A 566 7.61 27.89 -4.53
N ILE A 567 7.19 27.76 -5.81
CA ILE A 567 7.79 28.53 -6.90
C ILE A 567 7.46 30.03 -6.79
N ASN A 568 6.27 30.39 -6.30
CA ASN A 568 5.84 31.79 -6.16
C ASN A 568 6.34 32.44 -4.86
N PHE A 569 6.30 31.72 -3.73
CA PHE A 569 6.56 32.28 -2.40
C PHE A 569 7.87 31.82 -1.74
N LYS A 570 8.59 30.87 -2.37
CA LYS A 570 9.90 30.36 -1.93
C LYS A 570 9.92 30.00 -0.44
N LEU A 571 10.80 30.65 0.34
CA LEU A 571 10.93 30.41 1.78
C LEU A 571 9.65 30.71 2.57
N GLY A 572 8.90 31.76 2.20
CA GLY A 572 7.62 32.06 2.84
C GLY A 572 6.58 30.97 2.59
N GLY A 573 6.54 30.46 1.36
CA GLY A 573 5.71 29.31 0.99
C GLY A 573 6.12 28.03 1.75
N LEU A 574 7.42 27.78 1.87
CA LEU A 574 7.95 26.62 2.59
C LEU A 574 7.56 26.64 4.08
N ILE A 575 7.75 27.77 4.76
CA ILE A 575 7.38 27.93 6.18
C ILE A 575 5.86 27.74 6.35
N PHE A 576 5.06 28.33 5.46
CA PHE A 576 3.61 28.18 5.48
C PHE A 576 3.18 26.72 5.33
N ILE A 577 3.71 26.01 4.33
CA ILE A 577 3.36 24.61 4.08
C ILE A 577 3.80 23.72 5.24
N VAL A 578 5.04 23.87 5.75
CA VAL A 578 5.51 23.11 6.91
C VAL A 578 4.62 23.33 8.14
N GLY A 579 4.19 24.57 8.38
CA GLY A 579 3.24 24.90 9.44
C GLY A 579 1.88 24.23 9.24
N LEU A 580 1.37 24.20 8.00
CA LEU A 580 0.12 23.53 7.64
C LEU A 580 0.22 22.01 7.85
N VAL A 581 1.30 21.38 7.36
CA VAL A 581 1.54 19.93 7.55
C VAL A 581 1.63 19.58 9.03
N ALA A 582 2.38 20.36 9.83
CA ALA A 582 2.47 20.14 11.27
C ALA A 582 1.11 20.27 11.97
N SER A 583 0.32 21.30 11.61
CA SER A 583 -1.04 21.48 12.13
C SER A 583 -1.96 20.31 11.76
N PHE A 584 -1.87 19.82 10.51
CA PHE A 584 -2.63 18.67 10.03
C PHE A 584 -2.28 17.41 10.81
N ILE A 585 -1.00 17.10 11.00
CA ILE A 585 -0.55 15.92 11.79
C ILE A 585 -1.02 16.01 13.25
N ILE A 586 -0.96 17.20 13.85
CA ILE A 586 -1.48 17.39 15.22
C ILE A 586 -2.99 17.13 15.24
N TYR A 587 -3.72 17.67 14.27
CA TYR A 587 -5.17 17.48 14.14
C TYR A 587 -5.54 16.00 13.94
N THR A 588 -4.88 15.27 13.03
CA THR A 588 -5.13 13.84 12.79
C THR A 588 -4.84 13.02 14.05
N HIS A 589 -3.73 13.29 14.75
CA HIS A 589 -3.39 12.62 16.00
C HIS A 589 -4.44 12.85 17.10
N LEU A 590 -4.95 14.08 17.25
CA LEU A 590 -6.01 14.41 18.21
C LEU A 590 -7.33 13.70 17.87
N LEU A 591 -7.70 13.65 16.58
CA LEU A 591 -8.88 12.91 16.12
C LEU A 591 -8.77 11.41 16.40
N HIS A 592 -7.62 10.81 16.12
CA HIS A 592 -7.35 9.40 16.39
C HIS A 592 -7.51 9.04 17.85
N LYS A 593 -6.97 9.86 18.74
CA LYS A 593 -7.10 9.65 20.18
C LYS A 593 -8.57 9.61 20.57
N ARG A 594 -9.39 10.52 20.04
CA ARG A 594 -10.85 10.57 20.29
C ARG A 594 -11.56 9.33 19.72
N GLN A 595 -11.23 8.91 18.50
CA GLN A 595 -11.84 7.74 17.87
C GLN A 595 -11.46 6.43 18.57
N ARG A 596 -10.21 6.27 19.01
CA ARG A 596 -9.75 5.09 19.78
C ARG A 596 -10.50 4.94 21.09
N ILE A 597 -10.73 6.04 21.81
CA ILE A 597 -11.51 6.04 23.05
C ILE A 597 -12.96 5.58 22.77
N LYS A 598 -13.62 6.13 21.74
CA LYS A 598 -14.97 5.70 21.34
C LYS A 598 -15.02 4.22 20.95
N LYS A 599 -14.03 3.75 20.20
CA LYS A 599 -13.98 2.35 19.73
C LYS A 599 -13.71 1.37 20.88
N GLN A 600 -12.86 1.73 21.84
CA GLN A 600 -12.65 0.93 23.05
C GLN A 600 -13.92 0.84 23.90
N GLN A 601 -14.65 1.95 24.05
CA GLN A 601 -15.95 1.95 24.72
C GLN A 601 -16.98 1.06 23.99
N ALA A 602 -16.98 1.05 22.65
CA ALA A 602 -17.86 0.18 21.86
C ALA A 602 -17.43 -1.30 21.91
N GLU A 603 -16.13 -1.61 21.94
CA GLU A 603 -15.60 -2.98 22.01
C GLU A 603 -15.81 -3.62 23.40
N GLU A 604 -15.69 -2.87 24.50
CA GLU A 604 -16.09 -3.34 25.86
C GLU A 604 -17.58 -3.71 25.94
N VAL A 605 -18.41 -3.07 25.12
CA VAL A 605 -19.85 -3.33 25.04
C VAL A 605 -20.14 -4.60 24.24
N SER A 606 -19.43 -4.85 23.13
CA SER A 606 -19.59 -6.05 22.28
C SER A 606 -18.91 -7.31 22.84
N GLY A 607 -17.76 -7.20 23.50
CA GLY A 607 -17.04 -8.33 24.10
C GLY A 607 -17.73 -8.93 25.33
N SER A 608 -18.81 -8.31 25.80
CA SER A 608 -19.58 -8.71 26.98
C SER A 608 -20.85 -9.50 26.68
N ILE A 609 -21.05 -9.95 25.44
CA ILE A 609 -22.11 -10.92 25.12
C ILE A 609 -21.61 -12.32 25.52
N ASP A 610 -21.43 -12.50 26.83
CA ASP A 610 -21.24 -13.81 27.42
C ASP A 610 -22.64 -14.34 27.77
N LEU A 611 -23.25 -15.08 26.84
CA LEU A 611 -24.60 -15.65 26.95
C LEU A 611 -24.72 -16.74 28.06
N THR A 612 -23.75 -16.85 28.96
CA THR A 612 -23.70 -17.90 30.00
C THR A 612 -23.82 -17.38 31.44
N THR A 613 -24.16 -16.11 31.67
CA THR A 613 -24.44 -15.62 33.04
C THR A 613 -25.66 -14.68 33.06
N ASP A 614 -26.44 -14.75 34.15
CA ASP A 614 -27.57 -13.83 34.45
C ASP A 614 -27.21 -12.35 34.28
N LYS A 615 -25.90 -12.02 34.40
CA LYS A 615 -25.35 -10.68 34.15
C LYS A 615 -25.52 -10.19 32.70
N ALA A 616 -25.50 -11.07 31.71
CA ALA A 616 -25.69 -10.70 30.31
C ALA A 616 -27.15 -10.40 29.98
N LEU A 617 -28.09 -11.15 30.58
CA LEU A 617 -29.53 -10.85 30.51
C LEU A 617 -29.83 -9.49 31.14
N PHE A 618 -29.35 -9.25 32.36
CA PHE A 618 -29.51 -7.95 33.03
C PHE A 618 -28.90 -6.80 32.21
N LYS A 619 -27.69 -6.98 31.68
CA LYS A 619 -27.05 -5.97 30.81
C LYS A 619 -27.83 -5.74 29.50
N THR A 620 -28.51 -6.74 28.98
CA THR A 620 -29.34 -6.61 27.78
C THR A 620 -30.66 -5.93 28.08
N ALA A 621 -31.33 -6.28 29.18
CA ALA A 621 -32.55 -5.63 29.65
C ALA A 621 -32.32 -4.13 29.87
N ASN A 622 -31.24 -3.77 30.57
CA ASN A 622 -30.86 -2.38 30.84
C ASN A 622 -30.56 -1.59 29.54
N LYS A 623 -29.93 -2.22 28.54
CA LYS A 623 -29.73 -1.58 27.23
C LYS A 623 -31.01 -1.44 26.41
N LEU A 624 -31.93 -2.41 26.51
CA LEU A 624 -33.26 -2.31 25.88
C LEU A 624 -34.04 -1.15 26.51
N ALA A 625 -34.03 -1.04 27.84
CA ALA A 625 -34.60 0.08 28.59
C ALA A 625 -34.06 1.42 28.09
N HIS A 626 -32.73 1.60 28.08
CA HIS A 626 -32.10 2.80 27.51
C HIS A 626 -32.47 3.08 26.04
N SER A 627 -32.61 2.03 25.22
CA SER A 627 -33.00 2.20 23.81
C SER A 627 -34.45 2.67 23.66
N LEU A 628 -35.36 2.22 24.53
CA LEU A 628 -36.74 2.69 24.57
C LEU A 628 -36.83 4.16 24.97
N LEU A 629 -35.99 4.62 25.91
CA LEU A 629 -35.88 6.05 26.25
C LEU A 629 -35.40 6.87 25.05
N HIS A 630 -34.37 6.42 24.32
CA HIS A 630 -33.92 7.12 23.12
C HIS A 630 -34.95 7.12 21.98
N ILE A 631 -35.76 6.06 21.87
CA ILE A 631 -36.89 6.02 20.93
C ILE A 631 -37.95 7.04 21.33
N SER A 632 -38.25 7.15 22.62
CA SER A 632 -39.14 8.18 23.19
C SER A 632 -38.64 9.59 22.85
N ASP A 633 -37.36 9.88 23.11
CA ASP A 633 -36.73 11.16 22.79
C ASP A 633 -36.82 11.48 21.29
N ALA A 634 -36.50 10.51 20.43
CA ALA A 634 -36.55 10.70 18.98
C ALA A 634 -37.98 10.95 18.50
N TYR A 635 -38.96 10.25 19.07
CA TYR A 635 -40.38 10.45 18.76
C TYR A 635 -40.85 11.86 19.17
N SER A 636 -40.54 12.30 20.40
CA SER A 636 -40.86 13.65 20.88
C SER A 636 -40.19 14.74 20.05
N LEU A 637 -38.90 14.61 19.71
CA LEU A 637 -38.22 15.55 18.82
C LEU A 637 -38.85 15.61 17.42
N THR A 638 -39.35 14.49 16.92
CA THR A 638 -40.03 14.41 15.62
C THR A 638 -41.36 15.14 15.66
N LEU A 639 -42.18 14.91 16.69
CA LEU A 639 -43.45 15.61 16.86
C LEU A 639 -43.24 17.09 17.12
N GLU A 640 -42.31 17.46 17.99
CA GLU A 640 -41.98 18.85 18.24
C GLU A 640 -41.49 19.56 16.98
N GLY A 641 -40.67 18.88 16.17
CA GLY A 641 -40.25 19.34 14.84
C GLY A 641 -41.43 19.57 13.90
N LEU A 642 -42.41 18.65 13.86
CA LEU A 642 -43.63 18.80 13.06
C LEU A 642 -44.50 19.96 13.54
N LEU A 643 -44.74 20.08 14.85
CA LEU A 643 -45.59 21.09 15.46
C LEU A 643 -45.01 22.50 15.35
N THR A 644 -43.68 22.63 15.39
CA THR A 644 -42.96 23.92 15.30
C THR A 644 -42.39 24.20 13.91
N GLU A 645 -42.67 23.34 12.93
CA GLU A 645 -42.10 23.37 11.57
C GLU A 645 -40.55 23.45 11.55
N ASN A 646 -39.89 22.89 12.57
CA ASN A 646 -38.45 22.98 12.79
C ASN A 646 -37.71 21.74 12.24
N LYS A 647 -37.04 21.92 11.10
CA LYS A 647 -36.24 20.87 10.43
C LYS A 647 -35.04 20.38 11.26
N ASP A 648 -34.45 21.22 12.11
CA ASP A 648 -33.28 20.82 12.90
C ASP A 648 -33.64 19.78 13.96
N LYS A 649 -34.85 19.87 14.54
CA LYS A 649 -35.35 18.87 15.51
C LYS A 649 -35.58 17.50 14.86
N ILE A 650 -36.16 17.49 13.65
CA ILE A 650 -36.30 16.25 12.87
C ILE A 650 -34.92 15.67 12.51
N LYS A 651 -33.95 16.52 12.18
CA LYS A 651 -32.58 16.07 11.91
C LYS A 651 -31.91 15.46 13.15
N ASP A 652 -32.17 16.00 14.33
CA ASP A 652 -31.66 15.42 15.59
C ASP A 652 -32.35 14.09 15.92
N ALA A 653 -33.67 13.96 15.70
CA ALA A 653 -34.37 12.69 15.77
C ALA A 653 -33.81 11.64 14.79
N GLN A 654 -33.51 12.04 13.54
CA GLN A 654 -32.87 11.18 12.54
C GLN A 654 -31.50 10.67 12.99
N LYS A 655 -30.68 11.50 13.67
CA LYS A 655 -29.38 11.06 14.22
C LYS A 655 -29.55 9.98 15.29
N ILE A 656 -30.53 10.15 16.18
CA ILE A 656 -30.85 9.16 17.22
C ILE A 656 -31.29 7.85 16.56
N TYR A 657 -32.24 7.91 15.62
CA TYR A 657 -32.69 6.73 14.86
C TYR A 657 -31.52 5.99 14.18
N GLU A 658 -30.65 6.70 13.44
CA GLU A 658 -29.54 6.05 12.73
C GLU A 658 -28.53 5.39 13.69
N SER A 659 -28.31 5.99 14.87
CA SER A 659 -27.47 5.39 15.90
C SER A 659 -28.06 4.06 16.44
N LEU A 660 -29.37 4.03 16.70
CA LEU A 660 -30.07 2.84 17.18
C LEU A 660 -30.17 1.75 16.10
N LYS A 661 -30.49 2.14 14.86
CA LYS A 661 -30.53 1.25 13.71
C LYS A 661 -29.20 0.54 13.50
N THR A 662 -28.10 1.29 13.55
CA THR A 662 -26.74 0.73 13.42
C THR A 662 -26.49 -0.29 14.53
N TYR A 663 -26.78 0.09 15.78
CA TYR A 663 -26.61 -0.78 16.94
C TYR A 663 -27.38 -2.11 16.85
N TYR A 664 -28.68 -2.08 16.51
CA TYR A 664 -29.50 -3.29 16.39
C TYR A 664 -29.25 -4.10 15.12
N SER A 665 -28.78 -3.47 14.04
CA SER A 665 -28.26 -4.18 12.85
C SER A 665 -27.00 -4.97 13.20
N ASP A 666 -26.08 -4.37 13.95
CA ASP A 666 -24.85 -5.02 14.41
C ASP A 666 -25.16 -6.18 15.37
N ILE A 667 -26.13 -6.03 16.27
CA ILE A 667 -26.60 -7.14 17.12
C ILE A 667 -27.12 -8.27 16.24
N LYS A 668 -28.08 -8.01 15.33
CA LYS A 668 -28.66 -9.05 14.47
C LYS A 668 -27.60 -9.84 13.70
N ASN A 669 -26.64 -9.13 13.10
CA ASN A 669 -25.56 -9.74 12.31
C ASN A 669 -24.62 -10.60 13.17
N ASN A 670 -24.43 -10.23 14.44
CA ASN A 670 -23.56 -10.97 15.36
C ASN A 670 -24.32 -12.02 16.19
N LEU A 671 -25.64 -11.89 16.37
CA LEU A 671 -26.49 -12.80 17.13
C LEU A 671 -26.47 -14.19 16.50
N PHE A 672 -26.55 -14.26 15.18
CA PHE A 672 -26.48 -15.53 14.45
C PHE A 672 -25.14 -16.24 14.67
N LYS A 673 -24.04 -15.49 14.74
CA LYS A 673 -22.70 -16.00 15.05
C LYS A 673 -22.58 -16.43 16.50
N ALA A 674 -23.11 -15.63 17.43
CA ALA A 674 -23.13 -15.91 18.85
C ALA A 674 -23.91 -17.21 19.14
N ILE A 675 -25.11 -17.36 18.60
CA ILE A 675 -25.97 -18.55 18.73
C ILE A 675 -25.28 -19.79 18.14
N LYS A 676 -24.65 -19.66 16.96
CA LYS A 676 -23.93 -20.76 16.28
C LYS A 676 -22.70 -21.21 17.08
N LYS A 677 -22.02 -20.30 17.79
CA LYS A 677 -20.82 -20.58 18.61
C LYS A 677 -21.15 -21.03 20.03
N SER A 678 -22.24 -20.53 20.60
CA SER A 678 -22.64 -20.84 21.97
C SER A 678 -23.18 -22.27 22.04
N LYS A 679 -22.60 -23.09 22.93
CA LYS A 679 -23.22 -24.33 23.41
C LYS A 679 -24.40 -23.96 24.31
N LEU A 680 -25.45 -23.36 23.74
CA LEU A 680 -26.65 -23.00 24.49
C LEU A 680 -27.30 -24.28 25.00
N THR A 681 -27.04 -24.61 26.25
CA THR A 681 -27.76 -25.65 26.99
C THR A 681 -29.22 -25.25 27.24
N GLU A 682 -29.55 -23.95 27.15
CA GLU A 682 -30.90 -23.42 27.34
C GLU A 682 -31.42 -22.72 26.07
N LYS A 683 -32.32 -23.41 25.36
CA LYS A 683 -33.00 -22.94 24.14
C LYS A 683 -33.82 -21.64 24.36
N GLN A 684 -34.26 -21.38 25.58
CA GLN A 684 -35.16 -20.28 25.94
C GLN A 684 -34.46 -18.92 25.90
N THR A 685 -33.22 -18.82 26.38
CA THR A 685 -32.46 -17.57 26.41
C THR A 685 -32.20 -17.03 25.00
N ALA A 686 -31.78 -17.89 24.08
CA ALA A 686 -31.57 -17.47 22.69
C ALA A 686 -32.86 -17.06 21.97
N GLN A 687 -33.99 -17.71 22.27
CA GLN A 687 -35.29 -17.31 21.75
C GLN A 687 -35.69 -15.93 22.26
N LEU A 688 -35.48 -15.64 23.54
CA LEU A 688 -35.75 -14.33 24.13
C LEU A 688 -34.89 -13.24 23.46
N TYR A 689 -33.60 -13.49 23.25
CA TYR A 689 -32.72 -12.53 22.57
C TYR A 689 -33.15 -12.23 21.13
N ILE A 690 -33.54 -13.26 20.36
CA ILE A 690 -34.03 -13.08 18.98
C ILE A 690 -35.31 -12.25 19.02
N LEU A 691 -36.28 -12.64 19.85
CA LEU A 691 -37.58 -11.98 19.93
C LEU A 691 -37.45 -10.51 20.33
N SER A 692 -36.67 -10.20 21.37
CA SER A 692 -36.44 -8.83 21.83
C SER A 692 -35.77 -7.96 20.76
N ASN A 693 -34.83 -8.54 20.01
CA ASN A 693 -34.18 -7.83 18.90
C ASN A 693 -35.14 -7.58 17.73
N ASP A 694 -35.97 -8.57 17.37
CA ASP A 694 -36.94 -8.43 16.29
C ASP A 694 -38.00 -7.38 16.64
N MET A 695 -38.55 -7.42 17.86
CA MET A 695 -39.48 -6.40 18.35
C MET A 695 -38.87 -4.99 18.32
N MET A 696 -37.59 -4.86 18.69
CA MET A 696 -36.92 -3.56 18.62
C MET A 696 -36.72 -3.08 17.18
N GLN A 697 -36.46 -3.99 16.24
CA GLN A 697 -36.40 -3.62 14.82
C GLN A 697 -37.74 -3.13 14.31
N ASP A 698 -38.85 -3.73 14.73
CA ASP A 698 -40.19 -3.30 14.36
C ASP A 698 -40.53 -1.91 14.92
N ILE A 699 -40.14 -1.64 16.17
CA ILE A 699 -40.28 -0.30 16.78
C ILE A 699 -39.44 0.73 16.02
N LEU A 700 -38.18 0.41 15.70
CA LEU A 700 -37.31 1.31 14.94
C LEU A 700 -37.82 1.56 13.52
N GLN A 701 -38.38 0.54 12.86
CA GLN A 701 -38.98 0.68 11.54
C GLN A 701 -40.22 1.60 11.60
N SER A 702 -41.03 1.47 12.65
CA SER A 702 -42.18 2.35 12.86
C SER A 702 -41.74 3.79 13.13
N LEU A 703 -40.73 3.99 13.98
CA LEU A 703 -40.13 5.30 14.24
C LEU A 703 -39.57 5.93 12.96
N TYR A 704 -38.89 5.15 12.12
CA TYR A 704 -38.39 5.62 10.82
C TYR A 704 -39.51 6.15 9.92
N LEU A 705 -40.59 5.38 9.77
CA LEU A 705 -41.73 5.78 8.94
C LEU A 705 -42.39 7.07 9.46
N ILE A 706 -42.46 7.24 10.78
CA ILE A 706 -42.98 8.47 11.41
C ILE A 706 -42.05 9.65 11.11
N ILE A 707 -40.74 9.49 11.37
CA ILE A 707 -39.72 10.51 11.08
C ILE A 707 -39.77 10.92 9.61
N GLU A 708 -39.77 9.95 8.69
CA GLU A 708 -39.78 10.19 7.25
C GLU A 708 -41.07 10.89 6.80
N SER A 709 -42.22 10.51 7.35
CA SER A 709 -43.50 11.15 7.04
C SER A 709 -43.53 12.62 7.51
N CYS A 710 -43.06 12.89 8.73
CA CYS A 710 -42.98 14.25 9.27
C CYS A 710 -41.94 15.09 8.52
N ASP A 711 -40.78 14.53 8.20
CA ASP A 711 -39.72 15.19 7.43
C ASP A 711 -40.21 15.55 6.03
N ASN A 712 -40.89 14.64 5.35
CA ASN A 712 -41.51 14.90 4.05
C ASN A 712 -42.60 15.99 4.15
N HIS A 713 -43.40 15.98 5.22
CA HIS A 713 -44.42 17.01 5.45
C HIS A 713 -43.79 18.42 5.50
N ILE A 714 -42.73 18.60 6.30
CA ILE A 714 -42.03 19.88 6.45
C ILE A 714 -41.23 20.24 5.19
N LYS A 715 -40.53 19.27 4.58
CA LYS A 715 -39.72 19.49 3.37
C LYS A 715 -40.56 19.97 2.20
N ASN A 716 -41.77 19.44 2.06
CA ASN A 716 -42.70 19.81 0.98
C ASN A 716 -43.58 21.00 1.35
N SER A 717 -43.36 21.64 2.50
CA SER A 717 -44.11 22.83 2.97
C SER A 717 -45.63 22.64 2.89
N HIS A 718 -46.09 21.47 3.33
CA HIS A 718 -47.52 21.21 3.46
C HIS A 718 -48.16 22.15 4.49
N LYS A 719 -49.49 22.26 4.46
CA LYS A 719 -50.22 23.15 5.37
C LYS A 719 -50.00 22.71 6.83
N PRO A 720 -49.83 23.67 7.77
CA PRO A 720 -49.75 23.38 9.20
C PRO A 720 -50.95 22.58 9.69
N LEU A 721 -50.72 21.83 10.76
CA LEU A 721 -51.75 21.05 11.43
C LEU A 721 -52.78 21.96 12.12
N THR A 722 -54.02 21.51 12.16
CA THR A 722 -55.10 22.20 12.91
C THR A 722 -54.92 22.01 14.41
N ASP A 723 -55.42 22.94 15.23
CA ASP A 723 -55.32 22.86 16.70
C ASP A 723 -55.89 21.54 17.26
N VAL A 724 -56.95 21.00 16.63
CA VAL A 724 -57.51 19.70 17.01
C VAL A 724 -56.52 18.57 16.76
N GLN A 725 -55.85 18.56 15.59
CA GLN A 725 -54.83 17.56 15.26
C GLN A 725 -53.60 17.68 16.16
N ILE A 726 -53.16 18.92 16.47
CA ILE A 726 -52.05 19.18 17.38
C ILE A 726 -52.37 18.61 18.77
N ASN A 727 -53.53 18.94 19.33
CA ASN A 727 -53.95 18.44 20.64
C ASN A 727 -54.06 16.90 20.67
N SER A 728 -54.59 16.29 19.60
CA SER A 728 -54.65 14.82 19.51
C SER A 728 -53.26 14.17 19.45
N LEU A 729 -52.33 14.73 18.66
CA LEU A 729 -50.97 14.22 18.56
C LEU A 729 -50.20 14.37 19.88
N GLN A 730 -50.36 15.49 20.57
CA GLN A 730 -49.74 15.71 21.88
C GLN A 730 -50.30 14.75 22.95
N GLN A 731 -51.60 14.45 22.91
CA GLN A 731 -52.17 13.42 23.79
C GLN A 731 -51.59 12.04 23.52
N ILE A 732 -51.44 11.66 22.25
CA ILE A 732 -50.82 10.39 21.84
C ILE A 732 -49.34 10.38 22.26
N GLU A 733 -48.64 11.50 22.14
CA GLU A 733 -47.26 11.64 22.58
C GLU A 733 -47.09 11.33 24.05
N VAL A 734 -47.86 11.99 24.90
CA VAL A 734 -47.80 11.77 26.35
C VAL A 734 -48.06 10.30 26.67
N GLN A 735 -49.09 9.69 26.09
CA GLN A 735 -49.42 8.28 26.33
C GLN A 735 -48.32 7.32 25.86
N LEU A 736 -47.74 7.57 24.69
CA LEU A 736 -46.69 6.70 24.13
C LEU A 736 -45.39 6.84 24.92
N VAL A 737 -44.98 8.06 25.26
CA VAL A 737 -43.79 8.36 26.06
C VAL A 737 -43.92 7.71 27.44
N GLU A 738 -45.06 7.88 28.11
CA GLU A 738 -45.34 7.23 29.40
C GLU A 738 -45.28 5.70 29.29
N TYR A 739 -45.85 5.12 28.23
CA TYR A 739 -45.82 3.68 28.01
C TYR A 739 -44.40 3.15 27.79
N LEU A 740 -43.59 3.82 26.97
CA LEU A 740 -42.20 3.46 26.72
C LEU A 740 -41.34 3.58 27.98
N HIS A 741 -41.54 4.65 28.77
CA HIS A 741 -40.87 4.84 30.05
C HIS A 741 -41.26 3.77 31.06
N HIS A 742 -42.54 3.40 31.14
CA HIS A 742 -43.00 2.34 32.03
C HIS A 742 -42.38 0.97 31.68
N ILE A 743 -42.28 0.63 30.39
CA ILE A 743 -41.58 -0.58 29.95
C ILE A 743 -40.09 -0.52 30.30
N SER A 744 -39.45 0.64 30.08
CA SER A 744 -38.05 0.85 30.44
C SER A 744 -37.80 0.62 31.92
N GLU A 745 -38.61 1.21 32.81
CA GLU A 745 -38.50 1.03 34.25
C GLU A 745 -38.72 -0.44 34.67
N TYR A 746 -39.68 -1.13 34.05
CA TYR A 746 -39.94 -2.54 34.33
C TYR A 746 -38.76 -3.45 33.96
N LEU A 747 -38.08 -3.13 32.85
CA LEU A 747 -36.87 -3.83 32.38
C LEU A 747 -35.61 -3.50 33.21
N ASP A 748 -35.59 -2.36 33.91
CA ASP A 748 -34.48 -2.00 34.81
C ASP A 748 -34.62 -2.62 36.21
N GLN A 749 -35.85 -2.91 36.64
CA GLN A 749 -36.14 -3.44 37.97
C GLN A 749 -36.10 -4.97 38.08
N ASN A 750 -36.27 -5.70 36.95
CA ASN A 750 -36.33 -7.16 36.89
C ASN A 750 -35.33 -7.71 35.87
#